data_AF-A0A9C9Q3D2-F1
#
_entry.id   AF-A0A9C9Q3D2-F1
#
_cell.length_a   1.000
_cell.length_b   1.000
_cell.length_c   1.000
_cell.angle_alpha   90.00
_cell.angle_beta   90.00
_cell.angle_gamma   90.00
#
_symmetry.space_group_name_H-M   'P 1'
#
loop_
_entity.id
_entity.type
_entity.pdbx_description
1 polymer ?
#
loop_
_entity_poly.entity_id
_entity_poly.type
_entity_poly.pdbx_seq_one_letter_code
_entity_poly.pdbx_strand_id
1 'polypeptide(L)'
;MMPARTLKMGIINCMKIISTTSDMSHKTREKWMKKLLTGIALAGLTVFAQAQTLAETTLDFIDFKKLDDNRVEIRLALSGEVPQTKDFTSESPARISLDLPGVSNNLPWNLPLPIETGAAKDIKAVQASGRTRVMINVDKLVDYKVRTEGKNLYITLAADSADSATKTDTTAPAAKPAPAPTVEKRPANKTPANNNLASLKNITFTSLPGDSVQVRLTFNGPAVKPGSFTIDHPARVVLDFPQTSSSLNWKNKNIGIGFAKSVTAVEAGNRTRVILNLVQLIPFESEVSGNDVVLTIAGSRTAASTASTGESTAKAGPVASLHHIKNIDFRRGTQGEGRIIVSLSDQNTPVSTGESGRQIFVEFADSSLAKNLQQRLDVIDFATPVQYIDASQIDGRVRLAISASGDYEYLAYHAGNTYTIEVKEIPKEKAAAKKKDEFGYTGEKLSLNFQDIEVRAVLQLIADFTGLNMVTSDSVRGSLTLRLKNVPWDQALDIILKTKGLAMRKAGNVILVAPSQEIAAQERLELEAQKQVEELAPLKTDIIQINYAKATEIADLLKSKGGLLSERGEVAIDQRTNVLLISDTVDRLEAVRNLITSLDIPIRQVLIEARIVIASDDFAKNLGVRFGVTDVSQQGDNLLMTSGTANATDVMAASAMSNRADTGSSFPIEVPTGPLGIDQRM
;
A
#
# COMPACT_ATOMS: atom_id res chain seq x y z
N MET A 1 10.77 -22.10 -20.59
CA MET A 1 10.51 -22.92 -21.80
C MET A 1 9.46 -22.21 -22.62
N MET A 2 9.79 -21.93 -23.88
CA MET A 2 8.95 -21.25 -24.87
C MET A 2 7.65 -22.01 -25.23
N PRO A 3 6.67 -21.32 -25.85
CA PRO A 3 5.26 -21.51 -25.54
C PRO A 3 4.41 -22.11 -26.66
N ALA A 4 3.17 -22.40 -26.28
CA ALA A 4 2.00 -22.74 -27.09
C ALA A 4 1.95 -22.04 -28.47
N ARG A 5 2.35 -22.75 -29.52
CA ARG A 5 2.08 -22.35 -30.91
C ARG A 5 1.73 -23.50 -31.86
N THR A 6 1.32 -24.66 -31.32
CA THR A 6 1.10 -25.89 -32.10
C THR A 6 -0.36 -26.35 -32.18
N LEU A 7 -1.32 -25.66 -31.56
CA LEU A 7 -2.73 -26.07 -31.60
C LEU A 7 -3.62 -25.32 -32.60
N LYS A 8 -3.12 -24.25 -33.25
CA LYS A 8 -3.92 -23.45 -34.21
C LYS A 8 -3.70 -23.79 -35.69
N MET A 9 -2.82 -24.74 -36.02
CA MET A 9 -2.58 -25.21 -37.40
C MET A 9 -3.36 -26.47 -37.78
N GLY A 10 -3.92 -27.22 -36.82
CA GLY A 10 -4.60 -28.49 -37.09
C GLY A 10 -6.06 -28.37 -37.57
N ILE A 11 -6.71 -27.23 -37.35
CA ILE A 11 -8.16 -27.06 -37.64
C ILE A 11 -8.39 -26.36 -38.99
N ILE A 12 -7.41 -25.66 -39.54
CA ILE A 12 -7.55 -24.92 -40.80
C ILE A 12 -7.20 -25.79 -42.02
N ASN A 13 -6.47 -26.90 -41.84
CA ASN A 13 -6.02 -27.75 -42.95
C ASN A 13 -6.98 -28.90 -43.33
N CYS A 14 -8.10 -29.06 -42.61
CA CYS A 14 -9.12 -30.07 -42.94
C CYS A 14 -10.20 -29.54 -43.90
N MET A 15 -10.27 -28.22 -44.11
CA MET A 15 -11.32 -27.58 -44.93
C MET A 15 -10.89 -27.30 -46.38
N LYS A 16 -9.68 -27.73 -46.79
CA LYS A 16 -9.10 -27.48 -48.12
C LYS A 16 -8.95 -28.73 -49.01
N ILE A 17 -9.51 -29.88 -48.61
CA ILE A 17 -9.45 -31.16 -49.35
C ILE A 17 -10.85 -31.60 -49.87
N ILE A 18 -11.85 -30.70 -49.91
CA ILE A 18 -13.21 -31.01 -50.40
C ILE A 18 -13.64 -30.05 -51.52
N SER A 19 -12.74 -29.71 -52.45
CA SER A 19 -13.10 -28.97 -53.68
C SER A 19 -12.60 -29.61 -54.97
N THR A 20 -12.17 -30.87 -54.93
CA THR A 20 -11.69 -31.59 -56.12
C THR A 20 -12.10 -33.06 -56.07
N THR A 21 -13.36 -33.32 -56.40
CA THR A 21 -13.81 -34.56 -57.08
C THR A 21 -15.27 -34.36 -57.46
N SER A 22 -15.49 -34.07 -58.73
CA SER A 22 -16.76 -34.27 -59.42
C SER A 22 -17.10 -35.76 -59.41
N ASP A 23 -18.40 -36.05 -59.30
CA ASP A 23 -19.04 -37.34 -59.57
C ASP A 23 -19.16 -38.33 -58.39
N MET A 24 -20.17 -38.10 -57.54
CA MET A 24 -20.75 -39.14 -56.69
C MET A 24 -22.27 -38.96 -56.54
N SER A 25 -23.01 -40.02 -56.85
CA SER A 25 -24.48 -40.11 -56.81
C SER A 25 -25.08 -39.83 -55.42
N HIS A 26 -26.25 -39.18 -55.40
CA HIS A 26 -27.00 -38.75 -54.21
C HIS A 26 -27.23 -39.88 -53.17
N LYS A 27 -27.39 -41.13 -53.63
CA LYS A 27 -27.58 -42.29 -52.74
C LYS A 27 -26.31 -42.68 -51.98
N THR A 28 -25.13 -42.36 -52.51
CA THR A 28 -23.84 -42.65 -51.85
C THR A 28 -23.57 -41.64 -50.73
N ARG A 29 -24.03 -40.38 -50.88
CA ARG A 29 -23.96 -39.33 -49.86
C ARG A 29 -24.83 -39.62 -48.63
N GLU A 30 -26.04 -40.12 -48.78
CA GLU A 30 -26.89 -40.49 -47.63
C GLU A 30 -26.33 -41.69 -46.85
N LYS A 31 -25.73 -42.66 -47.54
CA LYS A 31 -25.13 -43.83 -46.89
C LYS A 31 -23.83 -43.47 -46.14
N TRP A 32 -23.09 -42.49 -46.65
CA TRP A 32 -21.92 -41.92 -45.97
C TRP A 32 -22.31 -41.02 -44.78
N MET A 33 -23.32 -40.15 -44.95
CA MET A 33 -23.84 -39.31 -43.87
C MET A 33 -24.45 -40.14 -42.73
N LYS A 34 -25.19 -41.21 -43.03
CA LYS A 34 -25.71 -42.11 -41.98
C LYS A 34 -24.59 -42.86 -41.26
N LYS A 35 -23.51 -43.27 -41.95
CA LYS A 35 -22.33 -43.88 -41.29
C LYS A 35 -21.53 -42.87 -40.47
N LEU A 36 -21.47 -41.60 -40.88
CA LEU A 36 -20.81 -40.53 -40.12
C LEU A 36 -21.65 -40.13 -38.89
N LEU A 37 -22.99 -40.08 -39.02
CA LEU A 37 -23.90 -39.80 -37.90
C LEU A 37 -24.07 -40.97 -36.92
N THR A 38 -23.95 -42.23 -37.37
CA THR A 38 -23.91 -43.39 -36.43
C THR A 38 -22.53 -43.62 -35.83
N GLY A 39 -21.44 -43.15 -36.47
CA GLY A 39 -20.10 -43.14 -35.88
C GLY A 39 -19.90 -42.04 -34.81
N ILE A 40 -20.60 -40.90 -34.96
CA ILE A 40 -20.54 -39.79 -33.98
C ILE A 40 -21.48 -40.04 -32.79
N ALA A 41 -22.51 -40.89 -32.93
CA ALA A 41 -23.42 -41.26 -31.85
C ALA A 41 -22.92 -42.41 -30.93
N LEU A 42 -21.81 -43.09 -31.28
CA LEU A 42 -21.20 -44.15 -30.46
C LEU A 42 -19.78 -43.82 -29.94
N ALA A 43 -19.35 -42.57 -30.09
CA ALA A 43 -18.17 -41.99 -29.45
C ALA A 43 -18.53 -40.81 -28.52
N GLY A 44 -19.82 -40.66 -28.20
CA GLY A 44 -20.39 -39.62 -27.34
C GLY A 44 -20.80 -40.12 -25.94
N LEU A 45 -20.46 -41.35 -25.57
CA LEU A 45 -20.69 -41.90 -24.24
C LEU A 45 -19.36 -42.41 -23.68
N THR A 46 -19.07 -42.04 -22.43
CA THR A 46 -17.91 -42.42 -21.59
C THR A 46 -16.56 -41.76 -21.88
N VAL A 47 -16.48 -40.42 -21.80
CA VAL A 47 -15.37 -39.73 -21.10
C VAL A 47 -15.91 -38.46 -20.43
N PHE A 48 -16.82 -38.60 -19.47
CA PHE A 48 -16.78 -37.69 -18.31
C PHE A 48 -15.65 -38.24 -17.42
N ALA A 49 -14.40 -38.04 -17.86
CA ALA A 49 -13.30 -38.06 -16.92
C ALA A 49 -13.59 -36.90 -15.98
N GLN A 50 -13.96 -37.21 -14.74
CA GLN A 50 -13.82 -36.27 -13.66
C GLN A 50 -12.37 -35.79 -13.72
N ALA A 51 -12.14 -34.61 -14.29
CA ALA A 51 -11.05 -33.79 -13.86
C ALA A 51 -11.39 -33.43 -12.42
N GLN A 52 -11.10 -34.35 -11.49
CA GLN A 52 -10.76 -33.95 -10.15
C GLN A 52 -9.61 -32.98 -10.36
N THR A 53 -9.92 -31.69 -10.26
CA THR A 53 -8.93 -30.69 -9.92
C THR A 53 -8.31 -31.19 -8.63
N LEU A 54 -7.21 -31.95 -8.72
CA LEU A 54 -6.37 -32.22 -7.57
C LEU A 54 -6.01 -30.82 -7.10
N ALA A 55 -6.57 -30.41 -5.96
CA ALA A 55 -6.21 -29.16 -5.33
C ALA A 55 -4.68 -29.19 -5.21
N GLU A 56 -4.02 -28.29 -5.93
CA GLU A 56 -2.57 -28.18 -5.89
C GLU A 56 -2.22 -27.87 -4.43
N THR A 57 -1.64 -28.85 -3.74
CA THR A 57 -1.37 -28.69 -2.31
C THR A 57 -0.31 -27.62 -2.16
N THR A 58 -0.58 -26.61 -1.36
CA THR A 58 0.30 -25.46 -1.16
C THR A 58 0.89 -25.50 0.25
N LEU A 59 2.16 -25.13 0.37
CA LEU A 59 2.77 -24.79 1.65
C LEU A 59 2.34 -23.36 1.98
N ASP A 60 1.39 -23.21 2.88
CA ASP A 60 0.76 -21.92 3.19
C ASP A 60 1.47 -21.18 4.31
N PHE A 61 2.06 -21.91 5.27
CA PHE A 61 2.68 -21.30 6.43
C PHE A 61 3.79 -22.16 7.07
N ILE A 62 4.76 -21.48 7.66
CA ILE A 62 5.80 -22.06 8.53
C ILE A 62 5.79 -21.28 9.84
N ASP A 63 5.62 -21.96 10.97
CA ASP A 63 5.89 -21.42 12.30
C ASP A 63 6.77 -22.34 13.12
N PHE A 64 7.17 -21.85 14.29
CA PHE A 64 7.96 -22.61 15.23
C PHE A 64 7.55 -22.28 16.66
N LYS A 65 7.73 -23.26 17.53
CA LYS A 65 7.47 -23.17 18.95
C LYS A 65 8.71 -23.62 19.69
N LYS A 66 9.23 -22.77 20.58
CA LYS A 66 10.24 -23.16 21.55
C LYS A 66 9.59 -24.11 22.58
N LEU A 67 10.09 -25.34 22.68
CA LEU A 67 9.64 -26.30 23.69
C LEU A 67 10.40 -26.07 25.00
N ASP A 68 11.72 -25.94 24.93
CA ASP A 68 12.63 -25.58 26.02
C ASP A 68 13.91 -24.90 25.46
N ASP A 69 14.92 -24.65 26.29
CA ASP A 69 16.14 -23.94 25.87
C ASP A 69 16.92 -24.63 24.75
N ASN A 70 16.76 -25.95 24.57
CA ASN A 70 17.49 -26.74 23.57
C ASN A 70 16.60 -27.39 22.49
N ARG A 71 15.27 -27.32 22.59
CA ARG A 71 14.34 -27.93 21.63
C ARG A 71 13.43 -26.91 20.97
N VAL A 72 13.37 -26.99 19.65
CA VAL A 72 12.46 -26.20 18.81
C VAL A 72 11.63 -27.15 17.96
N GLU A 73 10.32 -26.90 17.92
CA GLU A 73 9.41 -27.56 17.01
C GLU A 73 8.99 -26.61 15.91
N ILE A 74 9.27 -26.96 14.66
CA ILE A 74 8.88 -26.23 13.47
C ILE A 74 7.64 -26.92 12.89
N ARG A 75 6.61 -26.17 12.53
CA ARG A 75 5.41 -26.68 11.87
C ARG A 75 5.30 -26.09 10.46
N LEU A 76 5.10 -26.96 9.49
CA LEU A 76 4.76 -26.65 8.11
C LEU A 76 3.27 -26.93 7.92
N ALA A 77 2.49 -25.90 7.60
CA ALA A 77 1.05 -26.03 7.36
C ALA A 77 0.76 -26.09 5.85
N LEU A 78 0.12 -27.17 5.41
CA LEU A 78 -0.25 -27.39 4.02
C LEU A 78 -1.76 -27.18 3.81
N SER A 79 -2.18 -26.75 2.62
CA SER A 79 -3.61 -26.62 2.27
C SER A 79 -4.31 -27.98 2.09
N GLY A 80 -3.53 -29.03 1.79
CA GLY A 80 -3.96 -30.40 1.51
C GLY A 80 -3.30 -31.45 2.43
N GLU A 81 -3.44 -32.72 2.06
CA GLU A 81 -2.83 -33.85 2.78
C GLU A 81 -1.31 -33.84 2.60
N VAL A 82 -0.56 -34.18 3.65
CA VAL A 82 0.90 -34.13 3.62
C VAL A 82 1.44 -35.28 2.75
N PRO A 83 2.18 -35.01 1.67
CA PRO A 83 2.74 -36.06 0.81
C PRO A 83 3.86 -36.81 1.54
N GLN A 84 4.25 -37.98 1.01
CA GLN A 84 5.44 -38.67 1.51
C GLN A 84 6.68 -37.78 1.35
N THR A 85 7.27 -37.39 2.48
CA THR A 85 8.39 -36.45 2.53
C THR A 85 9.72 -37.20 2.46
N LYS A 86 10.74 -36.57 1.88
CA LYS A 86 12.11 -37.11 1.85
C LYS A 86 13.07 -36.10 2.45
N ASP A 87 13.79 -36.49 3.49
CA ASP A 87 14.73 -35.65 4.22
C ASP A 87 16.20 -35.94 3.86
N PHE A 88 17.04 -34.92 4.02
CA PHE A 88 18.47 -34.94 3.76
C PHE A 88 19.19 -34.04 4.75
N THR A 89 20.41 -34.39 5.12
CA THR A 89 21.28 -33.55 5.94
C THR A 89 22.57 -33.21 5.20
N SER A 90 23.15 -32.05 5.51
CA SER A 90 24.46 -31.60 5.01
C SER A 90 25.24 -31.05 6.20
N GLU A 91 26.55 -31.29 6.24
CA GLU A 91 27.40 -30.87 7.37
C GLU A 91 28.18 -29.57 7.12
N SER A 92 28.34 -29.14 5.86
CA SER A 92 29.13 -27.95 5.50
C SER A 92 28.54 -27.21 4.29
N PRO A 93 27.65 -26.22 4.52
CA PRO A 93 27.11 -25.79 5.81
C PRO A 93 26.11 -26.78 6.41
N ALA A 94 25.96 -26.74 7.74
CA ALA A 94 25.04 -27.59 8.50
C ALA A 94 23.58 -27.27 8.16
N ARG A 95 22.88 -28.20 7.51
CA ARG A 95 21.52 -28.00 6.98
C ARG A 95 20.69 -29.27 7.06
N ILE A 96 19.42 -29.12 7.37
CA ILE A 96 18.40 -30.16 7.24
C ILE A 96 17.46 -29.74 6.11
N SER A 97 17.31 -30.57 5.09
CA SER A 97 16.49 -30.31 3.91
C SER A 97 15.38 -31.34 3.79
N LEU A 98 14.16 -30.89 3.51
CA LEU A 98 12.99 -31.74 3.34
C LEU A 98 12.32 -31.47 1.99
N ASP A 99 12.20 -32.50 1.16
CA ASP A 99 11.50 -32.45 -0.11
C ASP A 99 10.03 -32.83 0.06
N LEU A 100 9.15 -31.91 -0.36
CA LEU A 100 7.71 -32.06 -0.43
C LEU A 100 7.28 -32.17 -1.92
N PRO A 101 7.12 -33.38 -2.47
CA PRO A 101 6.73 -33.56 -3.87
C PRO A 101 5.27 -33.15 -4.10
N GLY A 102 5.00 -32.46 -5.21
CA GLY A 102 3.63 -32.02 -5.55
C GLY A 102 3.09 -30.86 -4.70
N VAL A 103 3.94 -30.25 -3.85
CA VAL A 103 3.57 -29.08 -3.04
C VAL A 103 4.11 -27.80 -3.67
N SER A 104 3.25 -26.82 -3.90
CA SER A 104 3.62 -25.49 -4.39
C SER A 104 3.92 -24.54 -3.22
N ASN A 105 4.89 -23.63 -3.35
CA ASN A 105 5.28 -22.73 -2.27
C ASN A 105 4.43 -21.45 -2.32
N ASN A 106 3.53 -21.27 -1.35
CA ASN A 106 2.63 -20.12 -1.23
C ASN A 106 3.00 -19.20 -0.05
N LEU A 107 4.24 -19.32 0.46
CA LEU A 107 4.72 -18.47 1.55
C LEU A 107 4.88 -17.01 1.09
N PRO A 108 4.48 -16.01 1.91
CA PRO A 108 4.48 -14.60 1.53
C PRO A 108 5.87 -13.94 1.41
N TRP A 109 6.97 -14.72 1.45
CA TRP A 109 8.35 -14.23 1.43
C TRP A 109 9.32 -15.23 0.77
N ASN A 110 10.40 -14.73 0.13
CA ASN A 110 11.48 -15.53 -0.51
C ASN A 110 12.83 -15.44 0.25
N LEU A 111 12.81 -14.89 1.46
CA LEU A 111 13.97 -14.66 2.35
C LEU A 111 13.93 -15.60 3.56
N PRO A 112 15.05 -16.17 4.04
CA PRO A 112 15.03 -17.11 5.15
C PRO A 112 14.35 -16.51 6.40
N LEU A 113 13.42 -17.24 7.02
CA LEU A 113 12.82 -16.86 8.30
C LEU A 113 13.82 -17.10 9.42
N PRO A 114 14.25 -16.06 10.16
CA PRO A 114 15.10 -16.24 11.33
C PRO A 114 14.30 -16.91 12.46
N ILE A 115 14.81 -18.04 12.96
CA ILE A 115 14.29 -18.76 14.13
C ILE A 115 15.09 -18.36 15.38
N GLU A 116 16.41 -18.22 15.25
CA GLU A 116 17.37 -17.71 16.27
C GLU A 116 17.11 -18.25 17.69
N THR A 117 16.65 -19.50 17.77
CA THR A 117 16.21 -20.16 19.01
C THR A 117 16.55 -21.64 18.92
N GLY A 118 17.19 -22.20 19.96
CA GLY A 118 17.67 -23.58 19.93
C GLY A 118 18.79 -23.77 18.90
N ALA A 119 18.79 -24.90 18.18
CA ALA A 119 19.80 -25.21 17.15
C ALA A 119 19.49 -24.66 15.75
N ALA A 120 18.29 -24.13 15.51
CA ALA A 120 17.85 -23.64 14.21
C ALA A 120 18.10 -22.13 14.08
N LYS A 121 18.88 -21.75 13.07
CA LYS A 121 19.16 -20.35 12.71
C LYS A 121 18.04 -19.76 11.91
N ASP A 122 17.74 -20.39 10.78
CA ASP A 122 16.75 -19.91 9.84
C ASP A 122 16.14 -21.05 9.02
N ILE A 123 14.98 -20.79 8.42
CA ILE A 123 14.27 -21.72 7.54
C ILE A 123 13.84 -21.06 6.24
N LYS A 124 14.02 -21.76 5.12
CA LYS A 124 13.65 -21.30 3.78
C LYS A 124 12.98 -22.41 2.99
N ALA A 125 11.89 -22.11 2.28
CA ALA A 125 11.33 -23.01 1.28
C ALA A 125 11.67 -22.54 -0.13
N VAL A 126 12.07 -23.45 -1.01
CA VAL A 126 12.37 -23.18 -2.43
C VAL A 126 11.62 -24.19 -3.28
N GLN A 127 10.89 -23.69 -4.27
CA GLN A 127 10.17 -24.53 -5.23
C GLN A 127 11.00 -24.72 -6.50
N ALA A 128 11.22 -25.97 -6.90
CA ALA A 128 11.89 -26.31 -8.15
C ALA A 128 11.42 -27.67 -8.65
N SER A 129 11.20 -27.81 -9.96
CA SER A 129 10.89 -29.10 -10.61
C SER A 129 9.69 -29.87 -9.98
N GLY A 130 8.59 -29.16 -9.67
CA GLY A 130 7.35 -29.77 -9.17
C GLY A 130 7.40 -30.24 -7.71
N ARG A 131 8.39 -29.79 -6.93
CA ARG A 131 8.52 -30.07 -5.49
C ARG A 131 8.94 -28.81 -4.74
N THR A 132 8.56 -28.70 -3.48
CA THR A 132 9.03 -27.66 -2.56
C THR A 132 10.06 -28.26 -1.60
N ARG A 133 11.27 -27.72 -1.61
CA ARG A 133 12.34 -28.08 -0.68
C ARG A 133 12.39 -27.09 0.48
N VAL A 134 12.15 -27.55 1.69
CA VAL A 134 12.28 -26.77 2.92
C VAL A 134 13.67 -27.01 3.51
N MET A 135 14.47 -25.95 3.64
CA MET A 135 15.85 -25.96 4.13
C MET A 135 15.90 -25.25 5.47
N ILE A 136 16.37 -25.95 6.50
CA ILE A 136 16.60 -25.43 7.84
C ILE A 136 18.11 -25.32 8.02
N ASN A 137 18.61 -24.10 8.16
CA ASN A 137 20.01 -23.86 8.51
C ASN A 137 20.16 -24.03 10.03
N VAL A 138 21.13 -24.84 10.46
CA VAL A 138 21.41 -25.11 11.87
C VAL A 138 22.85 -24.74 12.21
N ASP A 139 23.13 -24.41 13.46
CA ASP A 139 24.49 -24.08 13.92
C ASP A 139 25.45 -25.28 13.84
N LYS A 140 24.93 -26.44 14.24
CA LYS A 140 25.59 -27.74 14.20
C LYS A 140 24.51 -28.77 13.86
N LEU A 141 24.87 -29.86 13.19
CA LEU A 141 23.91 -30.93 12.94
C LEU A 141 23.42 -31.49 14.28
N VAL A 142 22.10 -31.55 14.44
CA VAL A 142 21.40 -32.01 15.64
C VAL A 142 20.36 -33.05 15.26
N ASP A 143 20.00 -33.90 16.22
CA ASP A 143 18.94 -34.88 16.03
C ASP A 143 17.60 -34.20 15.81
N TYR A 144 16.83 -34.73 14.85
CA TYR A 144 15.49 -34.23 14.54
C TYR A 144 14.50 -35.38 14.35
N LYS A 145 13.23 -35.10 14.63
CA LYS A 145 12.10 -36.01 14.37
C LYS A 145 11.06 -35.31 13.52
N VAL A 146 10.56 -36.01 12.50
CA VAL A 146 9.47 -35.54 11.64
C VAL A 146 8.21 -36.31 11.98
N ARG A 147 7.11 -35.59 12.30
CA ARG A 147 5.79 -36.17 12.56
C ARG A 147 4.74 -35.48 11.70
N THR A 148 3.73 -36.23 11.28
CA THR A 148 2.64 -35.72 10.45
C THR A 148 1.34 -35.78 11.24
N GLU A 149 0.63 -34.65 11.33
CA GLU A 149 -0.68 -34.58 11.99
C GLU A 149 -1.66 -33.81 11.10
N GLY A 150 -2.57 -34.55 10.45
CA GLY A 150 -3.54 -33.97 9.53
C GLY A 150 -2.87 -33.30 8.34
N LYS A 151 -3.05 -31.97 8.21
CA LYS A 151 -2.45 -31.15 7.15
C LYS A 151 -1.13 -30.49 7.54
N ASN A 152 -0.62 -30.82 8.73
CA ASN A 152 0.59 -30.21 9.28
C ASN A 152 1.72 -31.24 9.35
N LEU A 153 2.92 -30.80 9.00
CA LEU A 153 4.16 -31.53 9.25
C LEU A 153 4.94 -30.82 10.35
N TYR A 154 5.33 -31.53 11.40
CA TYR A 154 6.12 -31.00 12.50
C TYR A 154 7.53 -31.59 12.46
N ILE A 155 8.53 -30.74 12.65
CA ILE A 155 9.94 -31.08 12.71
C ILE A 155 10.44 -30.63 14.09
N THR A 156 10.70 -31.57 14.98
CA THR A 156 11.25 -31.28 16.30
C THR A 156 12.76 -31.44 16.25
N LEU A 157 13.51 -30.36 16.46
CA LEU A 157 14.97 -30.37 16.59
C LEU A 157 15.33 -30.42 18.08
N ALA A 158 16.24 -31.32 18.45
CA ALA A 158 16.80 -31.39 19.78
C ALA A 158 18.31 -31.19 19.74
N ALA A 159 18.78 -30.06 20.27
CA ALA A 159 20.20 -29.91 20.57
C ALA A 159 20.54 -30.83 21.74
N ASP A 160 21.16 -31.98 21.47
CA ASP A 160 21.49 -32.94 22.51
C ASP A 160 22.36 -32.31 23.60
N SER A 161 21.80 -32.21 24.80
CA SER A 161 22.47 -32.68 26.00
C SER A 161 22.22 -34.19 26.07
N ALA A 162 23.26 -34.98 25.76
CA ALA A 162 23.23 -36.43 25.63
C ALA A 162 22.39 -37.16 26.70
N ASP A 163 21.46 -38.02 26.28
CA ASP A 163 21.40 -39.42 26.70
C ASP A 163 20.31 -40.23 25.94
N SER A 164 20.72 -41.24 25.17
CA SER A 164 20.01 -42.53 24.97
C SER A 164 20.71 -43.40 23.91
N ALA A 165 21.78 -44.10 24.30
CA ALA A 165 22.12 -45.40 23.74
C ALA A 165 22.93 -46.24 24.74
N THR A 166 22.31 -47.34 25.17
CA THR A 166 22.83 -48.37 26.06
C THR A 166 24.09 -49.04 25.52
N LYS A 167 25.17 -49.11 26.32
CA LYS A 167 26.05 -50.30 26.51
C LYS A 167 27.11 -50.09 27.61
N THR A 168 27.11 -51.05 28.55
CA THR A 168 28.17 -51.55 29.46
C THR A 168 29.61 -51.27 28.98
N ASP A 169 30.65 -50.98 29.78
CA ASP A 169 31.05 -51.55 31.07
C ASP A 169 32.25 -50.76 31.68
N THR A 170 32.34 -50.75 33.02
CA THR A 170 33.50 -50.60 33.94
C THR A 170 34.59 -49.52 33.73
N THR A 171 34.76 -48.58 34.69
CA THR A 171 35.83 -48.53 35.74
C THR A 171 35.73 -47.24 36.60
N ALA A 172 36.10 -47.32 37.88
CA ALA A 172 35.84 -46.41 39.00
C ALA A 172 37.02 -45.40 39.32
N PRO A 173 37.09 -44.66 40.46
CA PRO A 173 36.94 -43.19 40.50
C PRO A 173 38.03 -42.40 41.30
N ALA A 174 38.04 -41.06 41.20
CA ALA A 174 38.61 -40.08 42.17
C ALA A 174 38.36 -38.65 41.65
N ALA A 175 38.16 -37.55 42.40
CA ALA A 175 37.96 -37.21 43.80
C ALA A 175 37.43 -35.75 43.87
N LYS A 176 36.79 -35.38 44.99
CA LYS A 176 36.22 -34.05 45.34
C LYS A 176 37.29 -33.14 45.97
N PRO A 177 37.19 -31.78 45.93
CA PRO A 177 36.66 -30.99 47.09
C PRO A 177 35.92 -29.68 46.67
N ALA A 178 34.72 -29.36 47.21
CA ALA A 178 34.36 -28.48 48.35
C ALA A 178 34.51 -26.93 48.15
N PRO A 179 33.58 -26.06 48.66
CA PRO A 179 33.29 -24.71 48.11
C PRO A 179 33.36 -23.51 49.12
N ALA A 180 32.99 -22.30 48.61
CA ALA A 180 32.50 -21.05 49.26
C ALA A 180 33.54 -19.90 49.48
N PRO A 181 33.16 -18.59 49.49
CA PRO A 181 31.84 -18.05 49.87
C PRO A 181 31.20 -16.92 49.01
N THR A 182 29.90 -16.75 49.27
CA THR A 182 28.96 -15.72 48.81
C THR A 182 29.02 -14.47 49.69
N VAL A 183 28.94 -13.26 49.11
CA VAL A 183 28.78 -11.99 49.82
C VAL A 183 27.34 -11.47 49.69
N GLU A 184 26.75 -11.22 50.85
CA GLU A 184 25.41 -10.72 51.14
C GLU A 184 25.30 -9.19 50.92
N LYS A 185 24.15 -8.70 50.43
CA LYS A 185 23.78 -7.27 50.51
C LYS A 185 22.33 -7.07 51.01
N ARG A 186 22.30 -6.39 52.16
CA ARG A 186 21.25 -5.74 52.96
C ARG A 186 20.01 -5.19 52.21
N PRO A 187 18.79 -5.32 52.76
CA PRO A 187 17.58 -4.73 52.18
C PRO A 187 17.42 -3.26 52.58
N ALA A 188 16.93 -2.45 51.64
CA ALA A 188 16.47 -1.09 51.88
C ALA A 188 15.01 -1.08 52.35
N ASN A 189 14.78 -0.29 53.38
CA ASN A 189 13.52 -0.08 54.11
C ASN A 189 12.43 0.53 53.22
N LYS A 190 11.21 -0.01 53.23
CA LYS A 190 10.03 0.59 52.59
C LYS A 190 9.10 1.15 53.67
N THR A 191 8.88 2.46 53.66
CA THR A 191 7.75 3.12 54.32
C THR A 191 6.50 2.94 53.45
N PRO A 192 5.32 2.64 54.03
CA PRO A 192 4.14 2.28 53.25
C PRO A 192 3.39 3.53 52.78
N ALA A 193 2.95 3.52 51.52
CA ALA A 193 1.92 4.42 51.02
C ALA A 193 0.83 3.57 50.36
N ASN A 194 -0.30 3.45 51.06
CA ASN A 194 -1.53 2.91 50.51
C ASN A 194 -2.06 3.88 49.45
N ASN A 195 -2.10 3.43 48.20
CA ASN A 195 -3.13 3.71 47.21
C ASN A 195 -3.09 2.56 46.20
N ASN A 196 -4.21 1.89 45.95
CA ASN A 196 -4.33 0.81 44.97
C ASN A 196 -4.03 1.33 43.56
N LEU A 197 -2.75 1.41 43.20
CA LEU A 197 -2.28 1.73 41.85
C LEU A 197 -2.19 0.41 41.08
N ALA A 198 -2.92 0.32 39.98
CA ALA A 198 -2.80 -0.81 39.07
C ALA A 198 -1.35 -0.89 38.55
N SER A 199 -0.77 -2.08 38.50
CA SER A 199 0.57 -2.30 37.95
C SER A 199 0.50 -3.29 36.80
N LEU A 200 1.17 -2.93 35.70
CA LEU A 200 1.29 -3.74 34.50
C LEU A 200 2.27 -4.90 34.76
N LYS A 201 1.72 -6.10 34.93
CA LYS A 201 2.44 -7.30 35.37
C LYS A 201 3.04 -8.08 34.20
N ASN A 202 2.30 -8.16 33.09
CA ASN A 202 2.72 -8.97 31.95
C ASN A 202 2.18 -8.41 30.63
N ILE A 203 2.90 -8.67 29.54
CA ILE A 203 2.42 -8.46 28.17
C ILE A 203 2.65 -9.75 27.39
N THR A 204 1.57 -10.28 26.82
CA THR A 204 1.57 -11.50 25.99
C THR A 204 1.11 -11.18 24.58
N PHE A 205 1.58 -11.97 23.61
CA PHE A 205 1.29 -11.78 22.19
C PHE A 205 0.77 -13.09 21.62
N THR A 206 -0.33 -13.02 20.88
CA THR A 206 -0.95 -14.16 20.22
C THR A 206 -1.13 -13.83 18.75
N SER A 207 -0.64 -14.69 17.86
CA SER A 207 -0.90 -14.56 16.43
C SER A 207 -2.34 -14.96 16.12
N LEU A 208 -3.05 -14.11 15.38
CA LEU A 208 -4.37 -14.38 14.83
C LEU A 208 -4.26 -14.61 13.30
N PRO A 209 -5.25 -15.28 12.67
CA PRO A 209 -5.28 -15.42 11.21
C PRO A 209 -5.18 -14.08 10.47
N GLY A 210 -4.61 -14.08 9.27
CA GLY A 210 -4.52 -12.88 8.41
C GLY A 210 -3.53 -11.83 8.92
N ASP A 211 -2.31 -12.25 9.30
CA ASP A 211 -1.23 -11.37 9.77
C ASP A 211 -1.59 -10.46 10.95
N SER A 212 -2.64 -10.85 11.68
CA SER A 212 -3.19 -10.10 12.80
C SER A 212 -2.48 -10.51 14.09
N VAL A 213 -2.31 -9.56 15.02
CA VAL A 213 -1.68 -9.82 16.31
C VAL A 213 -2.55 -9.30 17.43
N GLN A 214 -2.77 -10.15 18.44
CA GLN A 214 -3.43 -9.77 19.67
C GLN A 214 -2.36 -9.57 20.76
N VAL A 215 -2.26 -8.36 21.29
CA VAL A 215 -1.42 -8.00 22.42
C VAL A 215 -2.28 -7.89 23.67
N ARG A 216 -2.07 -8.77 24.64
CA ARG A 216 -2.78 -8.75 25.93
C ARG A 216 -1.86 -8.23 27.02
N LEU A 217 -2.27 -7.11 27.62
CA LEU A 217 -1.63 -6.47 28.76
C LEU A 217 -2.37 -6.85 30.05
N THR A 218 -1.69 -7.49 30.99
CA THR A 218 -2.29 -7.98 32.24
C THR A 218 -1.88 -7.13 33.43
N PHE A 219 -2.87 -6.66 34.20
CA PHE A 219 -2.69 -5.81 35.37
C PHE A 219 -2.97 -6.57 36.67
N ASN A 220 -2.42 -6.09 37.79
CA ASN A 220 -2.67 -6.65 39.13
C ASN A 220 -4.04 -6.24 39.74
N GLY A 221 -4.85 -5.47 39.03
CA GLY A 221 -6.15 -4.95 39.43
C GLY A 221 -6.99 -4.62 38.20
N PRO A 222 -8.21 -4.05 38.37
CA PRO A 222 -9.08 -3.74 37.25
C PRO A 222 -8.39 -2.78 36.28
N ALA A 223 -8.34 -3.17 35.00
CA ALA A 223 -7.68 -2.39 33.97
C ALA A 223 -8.53 -1.16 33.61
N VAL A 224 -7.86 -0.02 33.37
CA VAL A 224 -8.51 1.22 32.92
C VAL A 224 -8.32 1.34 31.41
N LYS A 225 -9.33 1.87 30.70
CA LYS A 225 -9.23 2.12 29.26
C LYS A 225 -8.06 3.08 28.98
N PRO A 226 -7.07 2.68 28.17
CA PRO A 226 -5.94 3.56 27.87
C PRO A 226 -6.35 4.72 26.98
N GLY A 227 -5.64 5.84 27.12
CA GLY A 227 -5.54 6.80 26.02
C GLY A 227 -4.68 6.18 24.92
N SER A 228 -5.09 6.28 23.66
CA SER A 228 -4.29 5.76 22.55
C SER A 228 -4.03 6.83 21.49
N PHE A 229 -2.86 6.76 20.87
CA PHE A 229 -2.51 7.57 19.70
C PHE A 229 -1.53 6.81 18.81
N THR A 230 -1.51 7.11 17.52
CA THR A 230 -0.59 6.49 16.56
C THR A 230 0.40 7.51 16.01
N ILE A 231 1.55 7.03 15.57
CA ILE A 231 2.56 7.82 14.86
C ILE A 231 2.83 7.07 13.54
N ASP A 232 2.81 7.78 12.41
CA ASP A 232 2.96 7.15 11.09
C ASP A 232 4.44 6.90 10.74
N HIS A 233 5.30 7.87 11.08
CA HIS A 233 6.71 7.85 10.70
C HIS A 233 7.61 8.11 11.93
N PRO A 234 8.25 7.06 12.50
CA PRO A 234 8.04 5.63 12.22
C PRO A 234 6.71 5.10 12.80
N ALA A 235 6.16 4.04 12.17
CA ALA A 235 4.86 3.46 12.53
C ALA A 235 4.83 2.94 13.98
N ARG A 236 4.01 3.56 14.84
CA ARG A 236 3.88 3.21 16.26
C ARG A 236 2.43 3.35 16.73
N VAL A 237 2.02 2.46 17.63
CA VAL A 237 0.80 2.60 18.44
C VAL A 237 1.23 2.85 19.88
N VAL A 238 0.76 3.93 20.48
CA VAL A 238 1.08 4.32 21.85
C VAL A 238 -0.16 4.22 22.71
N LEU A 239 -0.05 3.51 23.83
CA LEU A 239 -1.08 3.35 24.84
C LEU A 239 -0.61 3.98 26.16
N ASP A 240 -1.34 4.98 26.62
CA ASP A 240 -1.09 5.68 27.87
C ASP A 240 -2.07 5.21 28.95
N PHE A 241 -1.52 4.61 30.00
CA PHE A 241 -2.25 4.13 31.17
C PHE A 241 -2.04 5.10 32.34
N PRO A 242 -3.04 5.92 32.70
CA PRO A 242 -2.94 6.80 33.86
C PRO A 242 -2.94 6.01 35.17
N GLN A 243 -2.29 6.56 36.20
CA GLN A 243 -2.21 5.99 37.55
C GLN A 243 -1.76 4.51 37.59
N THR A 244 -0.90 4.13 36.66
CA THR A 244 -0.43 2.75 36.49
C THR A 244 1.09 2.70 36.55
N SER A 245 1.66 1.81 37.36
CA SER A 245 3.11 1.51 37.39
C SER A 245 3.48 0.29 36.54
N SER A 246 4.74 0.13 36.15
CA SER A 246 5.20 -1.01 35.35
C SER A 246 5.96 -2.01 36.23
N SER A 247 5.41 -3.22 36.41
CA SER A 247 6.06 -4.33 37.11
C SER A 247 6.72 -5.35 36.16
N LEU A 248 6.88 -4.99 34.88
CA LEU A 248 7.60 -5.76 33.87
C LEU A 248 9.11 -5.87 34.19
N ASN A 249 9.70 -7.04 33.95
CA ASN A 249 11.13 -7.30 34.13
C ASN A 249 11.99 -6.85 32.92
N TRP A 250 11.39 -6.23 31.92
CA TRP A 250 12.06 -5.72 30.72
C TRP A 250 11.46 -4.38 30.31
N LYS A 251 12.25 -3.55 29.63
CA LYS A 251 11.82 -2.26 29.08
C LYS A 251 11.40 -2.35 27.62
N ASN A 252 12.05 -3.22 26.85
CA ASN A 252 11.76 -3.48 25.44
C ASN A 252 11.76 -4.98 25.18
N LYS A 253 10.85 -5.47 24.34
CA LYS A 253 10.74 -6.87 23.93
C LYS A 253 10.39 -6.95 22.45
N ASN A 254 11.16 -7.72 21.69
CA ASN A 254 10.84 -8.01 20.29
C ASN A 254 9.63 -8.93 20.20
N ILE A 255 8.73 -8.64 19.28
CA ILE A 255 7.51 -9.44 19.03
C ILE A 255 7.72 -10.24 17.75
N GLY A 256 7.93 -9.56 16.62
CA GLY A 256 8.16 -10.21 15.33
C GLY A 256 6.98 -11.04 14.81
N ILE A 257 5.74 -10.70 15.20
CA ILE A 257 4.52 -11.42 14.83
C ILE A 257 3.58 -10.45 14.11
N GLY A 258 3.10 -10.85 12.93
CA GLY A 258 2.27 -9.99 12.07
C GLY A 258 2.98 -8.68 11.77
N PHE A 259 2.27 -7.56 11.92
CA PHE A 259 2.84 -6.22 11.71
C PHE A 259 3.56 -5.63 12.94
N ALA A 260 3.61 -6.33 14.08
CA ALA A 260 4.24 -5.84 15.30
C ALA A 260 5.73 -6.24 15.40
N LYS A 261 6.62 -5.24 15.43
CA LYS A 261 8.08 -5.40 15.51
C LYS A 261 8.55 -5.59 16.95
N SER A 262 8.21 -4.65 17.84
CA SER A 262 8.60 -4.70 19.25
C SER A 262 7.64 -3.90 20.12
N VAL A 263 7.67 -4.13 21.43
CA VAL A 263 6.96 -3.31 22.42
C VAL A 263 7.93 -2.77 23.45
N THR A 264 7.74 -1.49 23.80
CA THR A 264 8.48 -0.80 24.85
C THR A 264 7.49 -0.32 25.91
N ALA A 265 7.76 -0.60 27.18
CA ALA A 265 7.00 -0.06 28.30
C ALA A 265 7.87 0.92 29.10
N VAL A 266 7.40 2.15 29.27
CA VAL A 266 8.10 3.21 29.99
C VAL A 266 7.18 3.79 31.05
N GLU A 267 7.64 3.78 32.30
CA GLU A 267 6.98 4.46 33.40
C GLU A 267 7.51 5.89 33.50
N ALA A 268 6.61 6.88 33.47
CA ALA A 268 6.95 8.29 33.54
C ALA A 268 5.98 9.05 34.45
N GLY A 269 6.39 9.30 35.69
CA GLY A 269 5.55 9.94 36.70
C GLY A 269 4.42 9.02 37.14
N ASN A 270 3.16 9.48 37.06
CA ASN A 270 1.98 8.71 37.45
C ASN A 270 1.28 8.03 36.25
N ARG A 271 2.03 7.60 35.23
CA ARG A 271 1.51 6.90 34.06
C ARG A 271 2.52 5.91 33.49
N THR A 272 2.02 4.82 32.94
CA THR A 272 2.80 3.88 32.15
C THR A 272 2.43 4.04 30.69
N ARG A 273 3.43 4.29 29.85
CA ARG A 273 3.29 4.39 28.39
C ARG A 273 3.81 3.11 27.75
N VAL A 274 2.96 2.43 27.01
CA VAL A 274 3.31 1.25 26.21
C VAL A 274 3.35 1.67 24.74
N ILE A 275 4.49 1.46 24.09
CA ILE A 275 4.76 1.84 22.70
C ILE A 275 4.97 0.56 21.91
N LEU A 276 4.08 0.28 20.98
CA LEU A 276 4.21 -0.80 20.03
C LEU A 276 4.80 -0.27 18.73
N ASN A 277 5.99 -0.73 18.35
CA ASN A 277 6.60 -0.41 17.06
C ASN A 277 6.05 -1.38 16.01
N LEU A 278 5.56 -0.82 14.90
CA LEU A 278 4.98 -1.57 13.80
C LEU A 278 5.89 -1.49 12.56
N VAL A 279 5.72 -2.44 11.65
CA VAL A 279 6.33 -2.39 10.31
C VAL A 279 5.66 -1.31 9.46
N GLN A 280 4.34 -1.23 9.53
CA GLN A 280 3.50 -0.20 8.92
C GLN A 280 2.28 0.06 9.81
N LEU A 281 1.68 1.24 9.71
CA LEU A 281 0.49 1.56 10.49
C LEU A 281 -0.71 0.81 9.93
N ILE A 282 -1.39 0.03 10.77
CA ILE A 282 -2.60 -0.71 10.43
C ILE A 282 -3.69 -0.47 11.48
N PRO A 283 -4.99 -0.62 11.13
CA PRO A 283 -6.08 -0.46 12.07
C PRO A 283 -5.93 -1.38 13.28
N PHE A 284 -6.27 -0.86 14.46
CA PHE A 284 -6.27 -1.60 15.70
C PHE A 284 -7.52 -1.31 16.52
N GLU A 285 -7.89 -2.26 17.37
CA GLU A 285 -8.94 -2.10 18.36
C GLU A 285 -8.37 -2.42 19.75
N SER A 286 -8.80 -1.68 20.76
CA SER A 286 -8.43 -1.94 22.16
C SER A 286 -9.67 -2.15 23.01
N GLU A 287 -9.75 -3.30 23.68
CA GLU A 287 -10.84 -3.67 24.57
C GLU A 287 -10.31 -3.89 26.00
N VAL A 288 -11.09 -3.49 27.00
CA VAL A 288 -10.80 -3.75 28.41
C VAL A 288 -11.62 -4.95 28.86
N SER A 289 -10.95 -6.00 29.33
CA SER A 289 -11.58 -7.24 29.81
C SER A 289 -11.10 -7.54 31.22
N GLY A 290 -11.86 -7.09 32.22
CA GLY A 290 -11.52 -7.27 33.64
C GLY A 290 -10.18 -6.62 34.01
N ASN A 291 -9.16 -7.45 34.25
CA ASN A 291 -7.79 -7.01 34.58
C ASN A 291 -6.87 -6.92 33.36
N ASP A 292 -7.37 -7.24 32.17
CA ASP A 292 -6.59 -7.23 30.94
C ASP A 292 -7.02 -6.09 30.02
N VAL A 293 -6.07 -5.51 29.29
CA VAL A 293 -6.34 -4.75 28.08
C VAL A 293 -5.87 -5.56 26.89
N VAL A 294 -6.78 -5.81 25.95
CA VAL A 294 -6.53 -6.59 24.75
C VAL A 294 -6.52 -5.66 23.57
N LEU A 295 -5.36 -5.55 22.92
CA LEU A 295 -5.16 -4.80 21.69
C LEU A 295 -5.13 -5.79 20.52
N THR A 296 -6.08 -5.69 19.60
CA THR A 296 -6.13 -6.52 18.39
C THR A 296 -5.74 -5.64 17.20
N ILE A 297 -4.72 -6.06 16.47
CA ILE A 297 -4.19 -5.33 15.32
C ILE A 297 -4.45 -6.20 14.09
N ALA A 298 -5.35 -5.75 13.22
CA ALA A 298 -5.88 -6.57 12.15
C ALA A 298 -5.16 -6.28 10.83
N GLY A 299 -4.51 -7.30 10.27
CA GLY A 299 -4.02 -7.29 8.89
C GLY A 299 -5.19 -7.45 7.93
N SER A 300 -5.25 -6.62 6.89
CA SER A 300 -6.36 -6.63 5.92
C SER A 300 -6.53 -8.01 5.28
N ARG A 301 -7.69 -8.63 5.50
CA ARG A 301 -8.38 -9.42 4.48
C ARG A 301 -9.85 -9.04 4.47
N THR A 302 -10.26 -8.58 3.29
CA THR A 302 -11.60 -8.65 2.73
C THR A 302 -12.37 -9.81 3.36
N ALA A 303 -13.36 -9.48 4.19
CA ALA A 303 -14.30 -10.46 4.70
C ALA A 303 -15.09 -11.03 3.52
N ALA A 304 -14.64 -12.17 3.00
CA ALA A 304 -15.40 -12.98 2.07
C ALA A 304 -16.61 -13.53 2.83
N SER A 305 -17.75 -12.85 2.66
CA SER A 305 -19.08 -13.37 2.98
C SER A 305 -19.26 -14.71 2.27
N THR A 306 -19.34 -15.78 3.05
CA THR A 306 -19.89 -17.06 2.59
C THR A 306 -21.40 -16.88 2.52
N ALA A 307 -21.94 -16.80 1.31
CA ALA A 307 -23.37 -16.81 1.08
C ALA A 307 -23.92 -18.21 1.40
N SER A 308 -24.59 -18.35 2.55
CA SER A 308 -25.59 -19.38 2.76
C SER A 308 -26.97 -18.79 2.47
N THR A 309 -27.66 -19.40 1.51
CA THR A 309 -29.04 -19.09 1.16
C THR A 309 -29.95 -19.56 2.30
N GLY A 310 -30.56 -18.60 2.99
CA GLY A 310 -31.62 -18.84 3.97
C GLY A 310 -32.45 -17.58 4.12
N GLU A 311 -33.66 -17.58 3.54
CA GLU A 311 -34.67 -16.55 3.73
C GLU A 311 -34.98 -16.35 5.22
N SER A 312 -34.77 -15.14 5.72
CA SER A 312 -35.57 -14.60 6.81
C SER A 312 -35.55 -13.08 6.79
N THR A 313 -36.75 -12.51 6.77
CA THR A 313 -37.07 -11.09 6.92
C THR A 313 -36.59 -10.54 8.26
N ALA A 314 -35.82 -9.44 8.22
CA ALA A 314 -35.83 -8.27 9.13
C ALA A 314 -34.44 -7.75 9.53
N LYS A 315 -34.35 -6.40 9.47
CA LYS A 315 -33.32 -5.47 9.97
C LYS A 315 -32.06 -5.28 9.11
N ALA A 316 -32.03 -4.12 8.45
CA ALA A 316 -30.84 -3.50 7.87
C ALA A 316 -29.73 -3.38 8.94
N GLY A 317 -28.63 -4.11 8.72
CA GLY A 317 -27.32 -3.83 9.32
C GLY A 317 -26.65 -2.64 8.63
N PRO A 318 -25.63 -2.02 9.25
CA PRO A 318 -25.12 -0.73 8.84
C PRO A 318 -24.45 -0.83 7.48
N VAL A 319 -24.87 0.03 6.55
CA VAL A 319 -24.06 0.46 5.40
C VAL A 319 -22.65 0.80 5.90
N ALA A 320 -21.61 0.32 5.23
CA ALA A 320 -20.23 0.75 5.45
C ALA A 320 -20.20 2.28 5.46
N SER A 321 -20.07 2.86 6.64
CA SER A 321 -20.14 4.31 6.82
C SER A 321 -18.89 4.92 6.21
N LEU A 322 -19.03 5.57 5.05
CA LEU A 322 -17.98 6.43 4.50
C LEU A 322 -17.52 7.41 5.57
N HIS A 323 -16.21 7.46 5.81
CA HIS A 323 -15.61 8.41 6.73
C HIS A 323 -15.78 9.82 6.18
N HIS A 324 -15.78 10.85 7.03
CA HIS A 324 -15.85 12.24 6.59
C HIS A 324 -14.86 13.12 7.34
N ILE A 325 -14.19 13.99 6.60
CA ILE A 325 -13.34 15.02 7.19
C ILE A 325 -14.24 16.20 7.59
N LYS A 326 -14.31 16.47 8.89
CA LYS A 326 -15.13 17.53 9.48
C LYS A 326 -14.51 18.90 9.29
N ASN A 327 -13.19 19.01 9.41
CA ASN A 327 -12.48 20.27 9.29
C ASN A 327 -10.99 20.06 8.98
N ILE A 328 -10.37 21.05 8.34
CA ILE A 328 -8.92 21.15 8.16
C ILE A 328 -8.52 22.54 8.66
N ASP A 329 -7.74 22.60 9.74
CA ASP A 329 -7.25 23.83 10.36
C ASP A 329 -5.72 23.90 10.29
N PHE A 330 -5.18 25.11 10.34
CA PHE A 330 -3.74 25.34 10.40
C PHE A 330 -3.41 26.30 11.54
N ARG A 331 -2.38 25.95 12.33
CA ARG A 331 -1.88 26.79 13.41
C ARG A 331 -0.37 26.84 13.42
N ARG A 332 0.14 28.03 13.73
CA ARG A 332 1.56 28.22 14.05
C ARG A 332 1.82 27.77 15.49
N GLY A 333 2.81 26.90 15.68
CA GLY A 333 3.29 26.46 16.98
C GLY A 333 4.26 27.45 17.63
N THR A 334 4.70 27.15 18.85
CA THR A 334 5.50 28.09 19.65
C THR A 334 6.97 28.15 19.23
N GLN A 335 7.46 27.12 18.52
CA GLN A 335 8.83 27.03 18.01
C GLN A 335 8.90 27.34 16.49
N GLY A 336 7.84 27.89 15.91
CA GLY A 336 7.75 28.19 14.47
C GLY A 336 7.36 26.99 13.60
N GLU A 337 6.97 25.87 14.20
CA GLU A 337 6.40 24.72 13.50
C GLU A 337 5.01 25.05 12.91
N GLY A 338 4.73 24.50 11.73
CA GLY A 338 3.39 24.54 11.13
C GLY A 338 2.60 23.30 11.57
N ARG A 339 1.49 23.48 12.28
CA ARG A 339 0.61 22.40 12.74
C ARG A 339 -0.66 22.37 11.90
N ILE A 340 -0.81 21.34 11.08
CA ILE A 340 -2.03 21.03 10.35
C ILE A 340 -2.88 20.11 11.21
N ILE A 341 -4.13 20.48 11.46
CA ILE A 341 -5.07 19.76 12.32
C ILE A 341 -6.27 19.34 11.49
N VAL A 342 -6.41 18.03 11.25
CA VAL A 342 -7.53 17.45 10.50
C VAL A 342 -8.50 16.80 11.47
N SER A 343 -9.73 17.29 11.53
CA SER A 343 -10.79 16.73 12.35
C SER A 343 -11.54 15.64 11.58
N LEU A 344 -11.55 14.43 12.12
CA LEU A 344 -12.11 13.22 11.52
C LEU A 344 -13.46 12.83 12.13
N SER A 345 -14.27 12.12 11.36
CA SER A 345 -15.56 11.58 11.77
C SER A 345 -15.45 10.59 12.92
N ASP A 346 -14.44 9.74 12.85
CA ASP A 346 -14.19 8.59 13.71
C ASP A 346 -12.68 8.34 13.86
N GLN A 347 -12.33 7.48 14.80
CA GLN A 347 -10.93 7.19 15.15
C GLN A 347 -10.30 6.13 14.25
N ASN A 348 -11.12 5.40 13.49
CA ASN A 348 -10.71 4.25 12.70
C ASN A 348 -10.51 4.59 11.21
N THR A 349 -10.57 5.88 10.84
CA THR A 349 -10.30 6.33 9.48
C THR A 349 -8.87 5.92 9.08
N PRO A 350 -8.68 5.10 8.03
CA PRO A 350 -7.34 4.72 7.61
C PRO A 350 -6.60 5.91 7.00
N VAL A 351 -5.42 6.23 7.54
CA VAL A 351 -4.59 7.35 7.10
C VAL A 351 -3.22 6.82 6.65
N SER A 352 -2.72 7.33 5.54
CA SER A 352 -1.38 7.07 5.05
C SER A 352 -0.67 8.38 4.78
N THR A 353 0.49 8.59 5.41
CA THR A 353 1.30 9.78 5.20
C THR A 353 2.62 9.43 4.54
N GLY A 354 2.99 10.18 3.51
CA GLY A 354 4.27 10.04 2.81
C GLY A 354 4.82 11.37 2.34
N GLU A 355 6.05 11.35 1.87
CA GLU A 355 6.73 12.50 1.27
C GLU A 355 7.11 12.14 -0.17
N SER A 356 6.84 13.06 -1.09
CA SER A 356 7.27 12.93 -2.47
C SER A 356 7.72 14.29 -3.00
N GLY A 357 9.02 14.42 -3.26
CA GLY A 357 9.63 15.67 -3.70
C GLY A 357 9.73 16.69 -2.55
N ARG A 358 9.04 17.82 -2.68
CA ARG A 358 8.95 18.87 -1.63
C ARG A 358 7.54 18.98 -1.02
N GLN A 359 6.74 17.93 -1.19
CA GLN A 359 5.38 17.88 -0.71
C GLN A 359 5.16 16.67 0.20
N ILE A 360 4.50 16.91 1.32
CA ILE A 360 3.99 15.87 2.20
C ILE A 360 2.56 15.56 1.74
N PHE A 361 2.28 14.30 1.46
CA PHE A 361 0.95 13.83 1.09
C PHE A 361 0.34 13.03 2.24
N VAL A 362 -0.89 13.39 2.60
CA VAL A 362 -1.70 12.64 3.55
C VAL A 362 -2.93 12.13 2.82
N GLU A 363 -3.11 10.82 2.79
CA GLU A 363 -4.24 10.15 2.16
C GLU A 363 -5.14 9.52 3.22
N PHE A 364 -6.42 9.89 3.18
CA PHE A 364 -7.47 9.33 4.01
C PHE A 364 -8.30 8.38 3.14
N ALA A 365 -8.19 7.06 3.39
CA ALA A 365 -8.92 6.06 2.62
C ALA A 365 -10.41 6.06 3.00
N ASP A 366 -11.26 5.67 2.05
CA ASP A 366 -12.72 5.50 2.23
C ASP A 366 -13.39 6.72 2.90
N SER A 367 -12.89 7.92 2.56
CA SER A 367 -13.28 9.17 3.21
C SER A 367 -13.80 10.19 2.19
N SER A 368 -14.68 11.06 2.68
CA SER A 368 -15.30 12.14 1.92
C SER A 368 -14.90 13.51 2.46
N LEU A 369 -14.76 14.47 1.54
CA LEU A 369 -14.42 15.86 1.86
C LEU A 369 -15.53 16.77 1.35
N ALA A 370 -16.11 17.58 2.25
CA ALA A 370 -17.14 18.54 1.89
C ALA A 370 -16.59 19.57 0.88
N LYS A 371 -17.43 20.02 -0.07
CA LYS A 371 -16.99 20.92 -1.16
C LYS A 371 -16.35 22.21 -0.66
N ASN A 372 -16.78 22.73 0.48
CA ASN A 372 -16.22 23.93 1.11
C ASN A 372 -14.81 23.72 1.69
N LEU A 373 -14.43 22.47 1.96
CA LEU A 373 -13.10 22.12 2.44
C LEU A 373 -12.15 21.73 1.28
N GLN A 374 -12.67 21.57 0.06
CA GLN A 374 -11.87 21.31 -1.15
C GLN A 374 -11.25 22.60 -1.70
N GLN A 375 -10.38 23.21 -0.90
CA GLN A 375 -9.73 24.49 -1.22
C GLN A 375 -8.25 24.46 -0.85
N ARG A 376 -7.50 25.37 -1.47
CA ARG A 376 -6.11 25.67 -1.10
C ARG A 376 -6.09 26.63 0.08
N LEU A 377 -5.46 26.24 1.19
CA LEU A 377 -5.13 27.14 2.28
C LEU A 377 -3.74 27.73 2.05
N ASP A 378 -3.63 29.06 2.02
CA ASP A 378 -2.37 29.79 1.99
C ASP A 378 -1.95 30.14 3.42
N VAL A 379 -0.77 29.70 3.82
CA VAL A 379 -0.25 29.88 5.18
C VAL A 379 1.16 30.48 5.20
N ILE A 380 1.58 31.11 4.09
CA ILE A 380 2.91 31.72 3.94
C ILE A 380 3.19 32.78 5.02
N ASP A 381 2.18 33.59 5.37
CA ASP A 381 2.33 34.71 6.31
C ASP A 381 2.55 34.27 7.77
N PHE A 382 2.38 32.98 8.07
CA PHE A 382 2.50 32.45 9.43
C PHE A 382 3.95 32.13 9.83
N ALA A 383 4.94 32.46 8.99
CA ALA A 383 6.36 32.25 9.29
C ALA A 383 6.64 30.81 9.77
N THR A 384 6.12 29.84 9.01
CA THR A 384 6.33 28.40 9.18
C THR A 384 6.94 27.82 7.90
N PRO A 385 7.54 26.62 7.92
CA PRO A 385 8.03 25.99 6.69
C PRO A 385 6.91 25.63 5.70
N VAL A 386 5.66 25.55 6.15
CA VAL A 386 4.49 25.23 5.31
C VAL A 386 4.06 26.49 4.55
N GLN A 387 3.84 26.34 3.24
CA GLN A 387 3.38 27.42 2.36
C GLN A 387 1.92 27.24 1.97
N TYR A 388 1.57 26.04 1.47
CA TYR A 388 0.23 25.74 0.95
C TYR A 388 -0.27 24.40 1.46
N ILE A 389 -1.57 24.30 1.70
CA ILE A 389 -2.26 23.04 2.01
C ILE A 389 -3.40 22.88 1.02
N ASP A 390 -3.28 21.90 0.14
CA ASP A 390 -4.27 21.57 -0.87
C ASP A 390 -5.07 20.35 -0.46
N ALA A 391 -6.36 20.52 -0.18
CA ALA A 391 -7.25 19.41 0.12
C ALA A 391 -8.12 19.09 -1.10
N SER A 392 -8.09 17.84 -1.55
CA SER A 392 -8.85 17.37 -2.73
C SER A 392 -9.39 15.96 -2.50
N GLN A 393 -10.48 15.61 -3.19
CA GLN A 393 -11.02 14.26 -3.16
C GLN A 393 -10.86 13.62 -4.55
N ILE A 394 -10.21 12.45 -4.59
CA ILE A 394 -9.93 11.69 -5.82
C ILE A 394 -10.31 10.23 -5.56
N ASP A 395 -11.11 9.63 -6.42
CA ASP A 395 -11.48 8.20 -6.37
C ASP A 395 -11.99 7.71 -5.00
N GLY A 396 -12.80 8.54 -4.30
CA GLY A 396 -13.36 8.19 -2.99
C GLY A 396 -12.34 8.25 -1.83
N ARG A 397 -11.17 8.85 -2.06
CA ARG A 397 -10.14 9.12 -1.05
C ARG A 397 -9.91 10.62 -0.94
N VAL A 398 -9.60 11.09 0.25
CA VAL A 398 -9.21 12.49 0.44
C VAL A 398 -7.70 12.58 0.50
N ARG A 399 -7.12 13.43 -0.35
CA ARG A 399 -5.69 13.71 -0.42
C ARG A 399 -5.42 15.14 0.01
N LEU A 400 -4.60 15.31 1.04
CA LEU A 400 -4.00 16.58 1.42
C LEU A 400 -2.57 16.63 0.87
N ALA A 401 -2.26 17.65 0.09
CA ALA A 401 -0.92 17.95 -0.37
C ALA A 401 -0.40 19.20 0.35
N ILE A 402 0.59 19.02 1.21
CA ILE A 402 1.18 20.06 2.04
C ILE A 402 2.52 20.44 1.40
N SER A 403 2.60 21.67 0.87
CA SER A 403 3.81 22.20 0.26
C SER A 403 4.65 22.91 1.32
N ALA A 404 5.88 22.42 1.52
CA ALA A 404 6.82 23.00 2.48
C ALA A 404 8.11 23.44 1.81
N SER A 405 8.76 24.46 2.37
CA SER A 405 10.01 25.03 1.87
C SER A 405 11.18 24.76 2.81
N GLY A 406 12.39 24.67 2.23
CA GLY A 406 13.61 24.38 2.98
C GLY A 406 13.80 22.89 3.28
N ASP A 407 14.80 22.58 4.11
CA ASP A 407 14.95 21.25 4.70
C ASP A 407 14.05 21.19 5.94
N TYR A 408 13.09 20.27 5.97
CA TYR A 408 12.13 20.14 7.06
C TYR A 408 12.07 18.69 7.57
N GLU A 409 11.57 18.55 8.79
CA GLU A 409 11.16 17.27 9.38
C GLU A 409 9.70 17.38 9.77
N TYR A 410 8.91 16.35 9.49
CA TYR A 410 7.51 16.31 9.89
C TYR A 410 7.24 15.16 10.85
N LEU A 411 6.31 15.37 11.76
CA LEU A 411 5.75 14.37 12.65
C LEU A 411 4.25 14.31 12.43
N ALA A 412 3.74 13.14 12.07
CA ALA A 412 2.32 12.93 11.89
C ALA A 412 1.81 11.93 12.93
N TYR A 413 0.74 12.30 13.63
CA TYR A 413 0.15 11.48 14.67
C TYR A 413 -1.38 11.60 14.69
N HIS A 414 -2.03 10.51 15.06
CA HIS A 414 -3.48 10.44 15.19
C HIS A 414 -3.86 10.29 16.66
N ALA A 415 -4.65 11.23 17.20
CA ALA A 415 -5.11 11.20 18.58
C ALA A 415 -6.63 11.37 18.63
N GLY A 416 -7.33 10.28 18.96
CA GLY A 416 -8.79 10.26 18.97
C GLY A 416 -9.36 10.54 17.58
N ASN A 417 -10.10 11.64 17.44
CA ASN A 417 -10.73 12.07 16.20
C ASN A 417 -9.93 13.15 15.45
N THR A 418 -8.66 13.35 15.81
CA THR A 418 -7.85 14.43 15.25
C THR A 418 -6.54 13.89 14.74
N TYR A 419 -6.30 14.10 13.45
CA TYR A 419 -5.04 13.79 12.80
C TYR A 419 -4.19 15.05 12.69
N THR A 420 -3.00 15.05 13.29
CA THR A 420 -2.14 16.23 13.38
C THR A 420 -0.81 16.00 12.67
N ILE A 421 -0.44 16.94 11.81
CA ILE A 421 0.85 16.97 11.12
C ILE A 421 1.60 18.20 11.61
N GLU A 422 2.76 17.99 12.21
CA GLU A 422 3.66 19.05 12.66
C GLU A 422 4.87 19.10 11.74
N VAL A 423 5.09 20.23 11.07
CA VAL A 423 6.21 20.44 10.14
C VAL A 423 7.16 21.46 10.74
N LYS A 424 8.43 21.07 10.91
CA LYS A 424 9.47 21.88 11.54
C LYS A 424 10.67 22.04 10.60
N GLU A 425 11.21 23.24 10.51
CA GLU A 425 12.44 23.49 9.76
C GLU A 425 13.66 22.89 10.48
N ILE A 426 14.53 22.22 9.72
CA ILE A 426 15.80 21.72 10.22
C ILE A 426 16.86 22.80 9.96
N PRO A 427 17.58 23.29 10.99
CA PRO A 427 18.70 24.21 10.79
C PRO A 427 19.74 23.60 9.84
N LYS A 428 20.25 24.38 8.87
CA LYS A 428 21.18 23.90 7.82
C LYS A 428 22.40 23.14 8.37
N GLU A 429 22.88 23.50 9.56
CA GLU A 429 23.99 22.81 10.24
C GLU A 429 23.62 21.38 10.67
N LYS A 430 22.38 21.17 11.14
CA LYS A 430 21.83 19.85 11.48
C LYS A 430 21.41 19.08 10.24
N ALA A 431 20.92 19.75 9.18
CA ALA A 431 20.59 19.11 7.91
C ALA A 431 21.85 18.59 7.19
N ALA A 432 22.98 19.32 7.25
CA ALA A 432 24.27 18.87 6.74
C ALA A 432 24.86 17.70 7.53
N ALA A 433 24.62 17.65 8.85
CA ALA A 433 24.97 16.50 9.67
C ALA A 433 24.08 15.27 9.34
N LYS A 434 22.76 15.47 9.18
CA LYS A 434 21.81 14.40 8.81
C LYS A 434 22.07 13.85 7.40
N LYS A 435 22.41 14.68 6.41
CA LYS A 435 22.84 14.23 5.06
C LYS A 435 24.19 13.50 5.06
N LYS A 436 25.08 13.81 6.01
CA LYS A 436 26.30 13.01 6.25
C LYS A 436 25.99 11.65 6.89
N ASP A 437 24.95 11.58 7.73
CA ASP A 437 24.47 10.35 8.34
C ASP A 437 23.50 9.54 7.44
N GLU A 438 22.96 10.14 6.37
CA GLU A 438 22.09 9.47 5.37
C GLU A 438 22.90 8.61 4.38
N PHE A 439 24.20 8.89 4.24
CA PHE A 439 25.21 7.95 3.73
C PHE A 439 25.72 7.02 4.84
N GLY A 440 24.92 6.82 5.88
CA GLY A 440 25.27 6.14 7.11
C GLY A 440 25.87 4.78 6.84
N TYR A 441 27.12 4.64 7.23
CA TYR A 441 27.80 3.36 7.30
C TYR A 441 26.94 2.39 8.15
N THR A 442 26.43 1.34 7.52
CA THR A 442 25.45 0.39 8.08
C THR A 442 26.11 -0.87 8.62
N GLY A 443 27.43 -0.99 8.45
CA GLY A 443 28.18 -2.16 8.84
C GLY A 443 28.19 -2.42 10.35
N GLU A 444 28.30 -3.69 10.70
CA GLU A 444 28.59 -4.11 12.08
C GLU A 444 29.81 -3.38 12.62
N LYS A 445 29.74 -3.00 13.89
CA LYS A 445 30.77 -2.17 14.52
C LYS A 445 31.96 -3.02 14.92
N LEU A 446 33.14 -2.62 14.47
CA LEU A 446 34.41 -3.23 14.83
C LEU A 446 35.27 -2.28 15.67
N SER A 447 36.15 -2.87 16.47
CA SER A 447 37.21 -2.17 17.18
C SER A 447 38.52 -2.88 16.87
N LEU A 448 39.45 -2.18 16.22
CA LEU A 448 40.71 -2.73 15.75
C LEU A 448 41.85 -1.83 16.23
N ASN A 449 42.98 -2.42 16.60
CA ASN A 449 44.17 -1.67 16.97
C ASN A 449 45.39 -2.38 16.41
N PHE A 450 45.95 -1.81 15.35
CA PHE A 450 47.13 -2.34 14.70
C PHE A 450 48.18 -1.26 14.54
N GLN A 451 49.43 -1.65 14.76
CA GLN A 451 50.60 -0.84 14.51
C GLN A 451 51.38 -1.53 13.40
N ASP A 452 51.65 -0.80 12.32
CA ASP A 452 52.45 -1.27 11.18
C ASP A 452 51.98 -2.61 10.57
N ILE A 453 50.67 -2.76 10.34
CA ILE A 453 50.10 -3.96 9.70
C ILE A 453 50.05 -3.80 8.18
N GLU A 454 50.34 -4.87 7.44
CA GLU A 454 50.17 -4.86 5.98
C GLU A 454 48.72 -4.60 5.58
N VAL A 455 48.50 -3.74 4.60
CA VAL A 455 47.14 -3.37 4.15
C VAL A 455 46.34 -4.59 3.69
N ARG A 456 47.01 -5.57 3.05
CA ARG A 456 46.39 -6.83 2.63
C ARG A 456 45.84 -7.64 3.83
N ALA A 457 46.61 -7.73 4.90
CA ALA A 457 46.20 -8.46 6.10
C ALA A 457 45.00 -7.79 6.79
N VAL A 458 44.95 -6.46 6.81
CA VAL A 458 43.79 -5.72 7.34
C VAL A 458 42.54 -5.96 6.48
N LEU A 459 42.68 -5.89 5.16
CA LEU A 459 41.57 -6.12 4.23
C LEU A 459 41.02 -7.55 4.35
N GLN A 460 41.91 -8.53 4.50
CA GLN A 460 41.53 -9.92 4.74
C GLN A 460 40.80 -10.07 6.08
N LEU A 461 41.27 -9.43 7.15
CA LEU A 461 40.58 -9.47 8.43
C LEU A 461 39.16 -8.87 8.36
N ILE A 462 38.97 -7.79 7.60
CA ILE A 462 37.64 -7.21 7.37
C ILE A 462 36.76 -8.18 6.57
N ALA A 463 37.31 -8.84 5.55
CA ALA A 463 36.60 -9.85 4.77
C ALA A 463 36.17 -11.03 5.65
N ASP A 464 37.06 -11.54 6.50
CA ASP A 464 36.80 -12.63 7.45
C ASP A 464 35.75 -12.24 8.49
N PHE A 465 35.81 -11.00 9.00
CA PHE A 465 34.85 -10.49 9.98
C PHE A 465 33.44 -10.32 9.39
N THR A 466 33.36 -9.85 8.14
CA THR A 466 32.08 -9.53 7.48
C THR A 466 31.49 -10.68 6.66
N GLY A 467 32.26 -11.75 6.45
CA GLY A 467 31.91 -12.85 5.55
C GLY A 467 31.84 -12.43 4.07
N LEU A 468 32.42 -11.28 3.70
CA LEU A 468 32.43 -10.80 2.32
C LEU A 468 33.55 -11.45 1.52
N ASN A 469 33.25 -11.89 0.30
CA ASN A 469 34.30 -12.38 -0.60
C ASN A 469 35.09 -11.17 -1.14
N MET A 470 36.35 -11.05 -0.76
CA MET A 470 37.22 -9.97 -1.20
C MET A 470 38.46 -10.52 -1.91
N VAL A 471 38.78 -9.95 -3.07
CA VAL A 471 39.98 -10.23 -3.84
C VAL A 471 40.86 -8.99 -3.83
N THR A 472 42.10 -9.13 -3.41
CA THR A 472 43.07 -8.04 -3.35
C THR A 472 44.12 -8.21 -4.46
N SER A 473 44.28 -7.21 -5.33
CA SER A 473 45.31 -7.23 -6.38
C SER A 473 46.71 -7.38 -5.75
N ASP A 474 47.64 -8.02 -6.46
CA ASP A 474 49.04 -8.21 -6.04
C ASP A 474 49.77 -6.86 -5.85
N SER A 475 49.32 -5.84 -6.55
CA SER A 475 49.84 -4.48 -6.58
C SER A 475 49.48 -3.65 -5.33
N VAL A 476 48.61 -4.17 -4.45
CA VAL A 476 48.33 -3.55 -3.15
C VAL A 476 49.51 -3.78 -2.21
N ARG A 477 50.29 -2.72 -1.95
CA ARG A 477 51.48 -2.72 -1.07
C ARG A 477 51.40 -1.63 0.00
N GLY A 478 52.15 -1.84 1.08
CA GLY A 478 52.34 -0.87 2.17
C GLY A 478 51.75 -1.32 3.51
N SER A 479 52.18 -0.66 4.58
CA SER A 479 51.71 -0.89 5.95
C SER A 479 50.89 0.29 6.46
N LEU A 480 49.95 0.03 7.37
CA LEU A 480 49.08 1.03 7.98
C LEU A 480 49.09 0.86 9.50
N THR A 481 49.11 1.97 10.22
CA THR A 481 48.82 2.00 11.66
C THR A 481 47.41 2.56 11.84
N LEU A 482 46.52 1.77 12.46
CA LEU A 482 45.12 2.13 12.62
C LEU A 482 44.62 1.78 14.02
N ARG A 483 43.87 2.71 14.62
CA ARG A 483 43.18 2.49 15.88
C ARG A 483 41.73 2.92 15.72
N LEU A 484 40.85 1.93 15.65
CA LEU A 484 39.41 2.08 15.50
C LEU A 484 38.72 1.57 16.75
N LYS A 485 37.73 2.32 17.25
CA LYS A 485 36.92 1.93 18.40
C LYS A 485 35.46 2.15 18.06
N ASN A 486 34.68 1.08 18.03
CA ASN A 486 33.24 1.11 17.79
C ASN A 486 32.87 1.79 16.45
N VAL A 487 33.62 1.48 15.39
CA VAL A 487 33.45 2.05 14.04
C VAL A 487 32.83 0.98 13.13
N PRO A 488 31.75 1.28 12.38
CA PRO A 488 31.21 0.39 11.35
C PRO A 488 32.30 -0.10 10.37
N TRP A 489 32.26 -1.37 9.97
CA TRP A 489 33.32 -1.96 9.14
C TRP A 489 33.43 -1.32 7.75
N ASP A 490 32.33 -0.85 7.18
CA ASP A 490 32.25 -0.16 5.88
C ASP A 490 32.88 1.24 5.96
N GLN A 491 32.73 1.91 7.10
CA GLN A 491 33.45 3.14 7.40
C GLN A 491 34.96 2.87 7.55
N ALA A 492 35.31 1.82 8.27
CA ALA A 492 36.70 1.42 8.45
C ALA A 492 37.37 1.09 7.11
N LEU A 493 36.67 0.34 6.25
CA LEU A 493 37.13 0.00 4.90
C LEU A 493 37.37 1.26 4.06
N ASP A 494 36.41 2.19 4.01
CA ASP A 494 36.57 3.45 3.27
C ASP A 494 37.78 4.28 3.75
N ILE A 495 37.98 4.39 5.07
CA ILE A 495 39.15 5.09 5.65
C ILE A 495 40.47 4.44 5.19
N ILE A 496 40.53 3.10 5.19
CA ILE A 496 41.72 2.35 4.75
C ILE A 496 41.97 2.58 3.26
N LEU A 497 40.93 2.46 2.43
CA LEU A 497 41.04 2.66 0.98
C LEU A 497 41.53 4.07 0.64
N LYS A 498 40.94 5.11 1.25
CA LYS A 498 41.32 6.52 1.03
C LYS A 498 42.74 6.83 1.49
N THR A 499 43.15 6.32 2.66
CA THR A 499 44.48 6.59 3.23
C THR A 499 45.60 5.98 2.38
N LYS A 500 45.32 4.89 1.67
CA LYS A 500 46.30 4.17 0.83
C LYS A 500 46.09 4.35 -0.67
N GLY A 501 45.16 5.22 -1.08
CA GLY A 501 44.88 5.50 -2.49
C GLY A 501 44.34 4.29 -3.27
N LEU A 502 43.68 3.36 -2.57
CA LEU A 502 43.06 2.18 -3.14
C LEU A 502 41.61 2.47 -3.51
N ALA A 503 41.08 1.72 -4.47
CA ALA A 503 39.68 1.72 -4.82
C ALA A 503 39.13 0.30 -4.70
N MET A 504 37.82 0.20 -4.46
CA MET A 504 37.11 -1.08 -4.48
C MET A 504 36.09 -1.10 -5.62
N ARG A 505 35.94 -2.25 -6.28
CA ARG A 505 34.92 -2.51 -7.28
C ARG A 505 34.11 -3.73 -6.87
N LYS A 506 32.79 -3.60 -6.85
CA LYS A 506 31.87 -4.70 -6.57
C LYS A 506 31.49 -5.39 -7.88
N ALA A 507 31.79 -6.69 -7.97
CA ALA A 507 31.39 -7.55 -9.08
C ALA A 507 30.50 -8.68 -8.51
N GLY A 508 29.20 -8.40 -8.42
CA GLY A 508 28.24 -9.31 -7.80
C GLY A 508 28.55 -9.57 -6.32
N ASN A 509 28.89 -10.82 -6.00
CA ASN A 509 29.19 -11.28 -4.64
C ASN A 509 30.66 -11.07 -4.21
N VAL A 510 31.52 -10.57 -5.10
CA VAL A 510 32.96 -10.39 -4.85
C VAL A 510 33.34 -8.92 -4.91
N ILE A 511 34.19 -8.50 -3.98
CA ILE A 511 34.77 -7.15 -3.92
C ILE A 511 36.22 -7.23 -4.38
N LEU A 512 36.55 -6.58 -5.50
CA LEU A 512 37.92 -6.39 -5.96
C LEU A 512 38.49 -5.13 -5.32
N VAL A 513 39.66 -5.22 -4.70
CA VAL A 513 40.40 -4.08 -4.16
C VAL A 513 41.76 -3.98 -4.85
N ALA A 514 42.03 -2.84 -5.47
CA ALA A 514 43.29 -2.58 -6.16
C ALA A 514 43.64 -1.08 -6.09
N PRO A 515 44.87 -0.68 -6.46
CA PRO A 515 45.22 0.73 -6.59
C PRO A 515 44.22 1.48 -7.49
N SER A 516 43.83 2.69 -7.07
CA SER A 516 42.83 3.50 -7.80
C SER A 516 43.18 3.72 -9.28
N GLN A 517 44.48 3.87 -9.59
CA GLN A 517 44.97 4.04 -10.96
C GLN A 517 44.77 2.80 -11.83
N GLU A 518 44.94 1.60 -11.27
CA GLU A 518 44.77 0.33 -11.99
C GLU A 518 43.29 0.10 -12.33
N ILE A 519 42.40 0.31 -11.36
CA ILE A 519 40.94 0.22 -11.57
C ILE A 519 40.48 1.23 -12.63
N ALA A 520 40.94 2.48 -12.54
CA ALA A 520 40.57 3.51 -13.52
C ALA A 520 41.09 3.18 -14.94
N ALA A 521 42.29 2.60 -15.05
CA ALA A 521 42.83 2.18 -16.34
C ALA A 521 42.05 1.01 -16.95
N GLN A 522 41.68 0.00 -16.13
CA GLN A 522 40.85 -1.12 -16.56
C GLN A 522 39.46 -0.64 -16.99
N GLU A 523 38.80 0.19 -16.20
CA GLU A 523 37.48 0.74 -16.54
C GLU A 523 37.51 1.56 -17.83
N ARG A 524 38.56 2.36 -18.02
CA ARG A 524 38.75 3.10 -19.28
C ARG A 524 38.87 2.16 -20.47
N LEU A 525 39.69 1.11 -20.37
CA LEU A 525 39.86 0.11 -21.42
C LEU A 525 38.57 -0.65 -21.71
N GLU A 526 37.81 -1.02 -20.67
CA GLU A 526 36.52 -1.68 -20.81
C GLU A 526 35.50 -0.79 -21.51
N LEU A 527 35.43 0.50 -21.15
CA LEU A 527 34.55 1.47 -21.80
C LEU A 527 34.96 1.75 -23.25
N GLU A 528 36.26 1.85 -23.53
CA GLU A 528 36.78 2.00 -24.90
C GLU A 528 36.48 0.77 -25.75
N ALA A 529 36.64 -0.44 -25.19
CA ALA A 529 36.28 -1.68 -25.85
C ALA A 529 34.77 -1.78 -26.10
N GLN A 530 33.93 -1.42 -25.12
CA GLN A 530 32.47 -1.38 -25.30
C GLN A 530 32.06 -0.41 -26.41
N LYS A 531 32.67 0.79 -26.45
CA LYS A 531 32.44 1.75 -27.53
C LYS A 531 32.84 1.20 -28.89
N GLN A 532 34.01 0.56 -28.99
CA GLN A 532 34.45 -0.07 -30.24
C GLN A 532 33.50 -1.19 -30.68
N VAL A 533 32.98 -1.98 -29.74
CA VAL A 533 31.97 -3.02 -30.03
C VAL A 533 30.67 -2.38 -30.53
N GLU A 534 30.19 -1.31 -29.90
CA GLU A 534 28.99 -0.57 -30.34
C GLU A 534 29.20 0.07 -31.73
N GLU A 535 30.38 0.63 -31.99
CA GLU A 535 30.75 1.24 -33.28
C GLU A 535 30.90 0.20 -34.41
N LEU A 536 31.39 -1.01 -34.10
CA LEU A 536 31.56 -2.09 -35.09
C LEU A 536 30.32 -2.97 -35.24
N ALA A 537 29.29 -2.75 -34.41
CA ALA A 537 28.05 -3.50 -34.50
C ALA A 537 27.35 -3.26 -35.86
N PRO A 538 26.78 -4.32 -36.47
CA PRO A 538 26.05 -4.19 -37.73
C PRO A 538 24.74 -3.43 -37.52
N LEU A 539 24.50 -2.44 -38.37
CA LEU A 539 23.23 -1.72 -38.43
C LEU A 539 22.17 -2.60 -39.09
N LYS A 540 20.98 -2.66 -38.52
CA LYS A 540 19.79 -3.28 -39.11
C LYS A 540 18.69 -2.25 -39.27
N THR A 541 17.88 -2.42 -40.29
CA THR A 541 16.70 -1.59 -40.52
C THR A 541 15.45 -2.35 -40.09
N ASP A 542 14.65 -1.74 -39.22
CA ASP A 542 13.32 -2.24 -38.85
C ASP A 542 12.23 -1.25 -39.29
N ILE A 543 11.05 -1.78 -39.58
CA ILE A 543 9.90 -1.03 -40.07
C ILE A 543 8.78 -1.14 -39.04
N ILE A 544 8.42 -0.02 -38.42
CA ILE A 544 7.45 0.03 -37.33
C ILE A 544 6.26 0.89 -37.74
N GLN A 545 5.08 0.28 -37.76
CA GLN A 545 3.83 0.97 -38.01
C GLN A 545 3.26 1.56 -36.71
N ILE A 546 2.81 2.81 -36.76
CA ILE A 546 2.22 3.52 -35.61
C ILE A 546 0.72 3.70 -35.82
N ASN A 547 -0.09 3.47 -34.78
CA ASN A 547 -1.55 3.35 -34.91
C ASN A 547 -2.32 4.55 -34.35
N TYR A 548 -1.93 5.06 -33.18
CA TYR A 548 -2.64 6.11 -32.44
C TYR A 548 -1.87 7.44 -32.43
N ALA A 549 -0.54 7.40 -32.32
CA ALA A 549 0.33 8.58 -32.38
C ALA A 549 0.76 8.93 -33.83
N LYS A 550 1.28 10.14 -34.02
CA LYS A 550 1.85 10.55 -35.32
C LYS A 550 3.32 10.13 -35.41
N ALA A 551 3.70 9.51 -36.53
CA ALA A 551 5.08 9.10 -36.80
C ALA A 551 6.07 10.28 -36.78
N THR A 552 5.65 11.46 -37.21
CA THR A 552 6.49 12.67 -37.18
C THR A 552 6.89 13.06 -35.76
N GLU A 553 5.94 13.06 -34.82
CA GLU A 553 6.21 13.45 -33.42
C GLU A 553 7.13 12.44 -32.73
N ILE A 554 6.95 11.15 -33.00
CA ILE A 554 7.82 10.09 -32.47
C ILE A 554 9.22 10.19 -33.08
N ALA A 555 9.33 10.43 -34.38
CA ALA A 555 10.64 10.59 -35.03
C ALA A 555 11.41 11.80 -34.49
N ASP A 556 10.74 12.91 -34.21
CA ASP A 556 11.36 14.10 -33.62
C ASP A 556 11.86 13.81 -32.19
N LEU A 557 11.11 13.05 -31.40
CA LEU A 557 11.54 12.58 -30.08
C LEU A 557 12.79 11.68 -30.19
N LEU A 558 12.81 10.77 -31.15
CA LEU A 558 13.95 9.86 -31.38
C LEU A 558 15.22 10.59 -31.85
N LYS A 559 15.06 11.67 -32.64
CA LYS A 559 16.17 12.52 -33.13
C LYS A 559 16.66 13.58 -32.14
N SER A 560 15.92 13.81 -31.06
CA SER A 560 16.28 14.82 -30.06
C SER A 560 17.62 14.49 -29.38
N LYS A 561 18.36 15.52 -28.89
CA LYS A 561 19.62 15.30 -28.15
C LYS A 561 19.33 14.58 -26.83
N GLY A 562 19.80 13.34 -26.70
CA GLY A 562 19.43 12.41 -25.63
C GLY A 562 18.40 11.35 -26.03
N GLY A 563 18.04 11.30 -27.32
CA GLY A 563 17.21 10.27 -27.93
C GLY A 563 17.83 8.88 -27.82
N LEU A 564 16.98 7.87 -28.05
CA LEU A 564 17.31 6.47 -27.84
C LEU A 564 18.15 5.85 -28.97
N LEU A 565 18.43 6.62 -30.04
CA LEU A 565 19.24 6.20 -31.18
C LEU A 565 20.74 6.33 -30.88
N SER A 566 21.54 5.49 -31.53
CA SER A 566 23.00 5.62 -31.54
C SER A 566 23.46 6.81 -32.40
N GLU A 567 24.73 7.21 -32.29
CA GLU A 567 25.32 8.25 -33.16
C GLU A 567 25.26 7.89 -34.65
N ARG A 568 25.16 6.59 -34.98
CA ARG A 568 25.04 6.07 -36.34
C ARG A 568 23.59 5.75 -36.75
N GLY A 569 22.65 5.96 -35.83
CA GLY A 569 21.23 5.63 -36.02
C GLY A 569 20.54 6.64 -36.94
N GLU A 570 19.74 6.15 -37.88
CA GLU A 570 18.94 6.98 -38.78
C GLU A 570 17.45 6.64 -38.65
N VAL A 571 16.59 7.67 -38.69
CA VAL A 571 15.14 7.52 -38.74
C VAL A 571 14.57 8.25 -39.96
N ALA A 572 13.89 7.48 -40.80
CA ALA A 572 13.09 7.95 -41.91
C ALA A 572 11.60 7.68 -41.66
N ILE A 573 10.74 8.53 -42.22
CA ILE A 573 9.29 8.50 -41.98
C ILE A 573 8.58 8.35 -43.32
N ASP A 574 7.70 7.37 -43.45
CA ASP A 574 6.68 7.36 -44.51
C ASP A 574 5.37 7.92 -43.93
N GLN A 575 5.09 9.18 -44.25
CA GLN A 575 3.90 9.89 -43.79
C GLN A 575 2.61 9.32 -44.35
N ARG A 576 2.63 8.73 -45.56
CA ARG A 576 1.43 8.21 -46.22
C ARG A 576 0.90 6.98 -45.50
N THR A 577 1.79 6.15 -44.96
CA THR A 577 1.43 4.93 -44.22
C THR A 577 1.60 5.05 -42.71
N ASN A 578 2.03 6.21 -42.20
CA ASN A 578 2.37 6.43 -40.79
C ASN A 578 3.35 5.36 -40.24
N VAL A 579 4.42 5.11 -41.00
CA VAL A 579 5.43 4.09 -40.69
C VAL A 579 6.77 4.77 -40.43
N LEU A 580 7.50 4.28 -39.43
CA LEU A 580 8.89 4.62 -39.16
C LEU A 580 9.82 3.55 -39.71
N LEU A 581 10.82 3.98 -40.48
CA LEU A 581 11.96 3.16 -40.86
C LEU A 581 13.13 3.58 -39.98
N ILE A 582 13.64 2.66 -39.17
CA ILE A 582 14.68 2.93 -38.18
C ILE A 582 15.85 2.02 -38.48
N SER A 583 17.02 2.61 -38.68
CA SER A 583 18.27 1.90 -38.93
C SER A 583 19.21 2.11 -37.75
N ASP A 584 19.42 1.07 -36.94
CA ASP A 584 20.31 1.13 -35.77
C ASP A 584 20.81 -0.28 -35.39
N THR A 585 21.60 -0.37 -34.32
CA THR A 585 21.98 -1.63 -33.67
C THR A 585 20.76 -2.34 -33.09
N VAL A 586 20.85 -3.67 -32.96
CA VAL A 586 19.73 -4.52 -32.49
C VAL A 586 19.22 -4.09 -31.11
N ASP A 587 20.14 -3.82 -30.17
CA ASP A 587 19.79 -3.43 -28.80
C ASP A 587 19.03 -2.10 -28.76
N ARG A 588 19.40 -1.14 -29.61
CA ARG A 588 18.72 0.16 -29.74
C ARG A 588 17.35 0.00 -30.38
N LEU A 589 17.21 -0.82 -31.42
CA LEU A 589 15.92 -1.11 -32.06
C LEU A 589 14.91 -1.73 -31.08
N GLU A 590 15.35 -2.66 -30.22
CA GLU A 590 14.49 -3.24 -29.19
C GLU A 590 14.03 -2.19 -28.16
N ALA A 591 14.95 -1.34 -27.71
CA ALA A 591 14.62 -0.25 -26.80
C ALA A 591 13.61 0.74 -27.44
N VAL A 592 13.81 1.11 -28.70
CA VAL A 592 12.90 1.97 -29.47
C VAL A 592 11.52 1.32 -29.63
N ARG A 593 11.46 0.02 -29.89
CA ARG A 593 10.19 -0.72 -29.98
C ARG A 593 9.41 -0.67 -28.67
N ASN A 594 10.09 -0.87 -27.55
CA ASN A 594 9.47 -0.79 -26.22
C ASN A 594 8.95 0.63 -25.92
N LEU A 595 9.72 1.65 -26.32
CA LEU A 595 9.31 3.05 -26.19
C LEU A 595 8.08 3.37 -27.05
N ILE A 596 8.07 2.97 -28.33
CA ILE A 596 6.91 3.21 -29.21
C ILE A 596 5.67 2.51 -28.65
N THR A 597 5.82 1.29 -28.11
CA THR A 597 4.69 0.55 -27.53
C THR A 597 4.09 1.24 -26.31
N SER A 598 4.90 1.93 -25.50
CA SER A 598 4.39 2.68 -24.34
C SER A 598 3.78 4.04 -24.70
N LEU A 599 4.21 4.66 -25.79
CA LEU A 599 3.69 5.94 -26.28
C LEU A 599 2.47 5.79 -27.20
N ASP A 600 2.37 4.73 -28.00
CA ASP A 600 1.31 4.50 -28.97
C ASP A 600 0.03 3.97 -28.30
N ILE A 601 -0.56 4.77 -27.40
CA ILE A 601 -1.80 4.45 -26.68
C ILE A 601 -2.95 5.38 -27.11
N PRO A 602 -4.20 4.89 -27.11
CA PRO A 602 -5.36 5.70 -27.46
C PRO A 602 -5.62 6.80 -26.43
N ILE A 603 -5.83 8.03 -26.89
CA ILE A 603 -6.22 9.16 -26.03
C ILE A 603 -7.70 9.04 -25.60
N ARG A 604 -7.99 9.40 -24.34
CA ARG A 604 -9.36 9.46 -23.83
C ARG A 604 -10.03 10.75 -24.29
N GLN A 605 -11.24 10.64 -24.81
CA GLN A 605 -12.05 11.79 -25.15
C GLN A 605 -12.73 12.34 -23.88
N VAL A 606 -12.72 13.67 -23.72
CA VAL A 606 -13.42 14.35 -22.65
C VAL A 606 -14.54 15.22 -23.23
N LEU A 607 -15.75 15.08 -22.70
CA LEU A 607 -16.87 15.94 -23.03
C LEU A 607 -16.86 17.14 -22.07
N ILE A 608 -16.85 18.35 -22.62
CA ILE A 608 -16.96 19.58 -21.86
C ILE A 608 -18.40 20.09 -22.00
N GLU A 609 -19.18 20.00 -20.93
CA GLU A 609 -20.53 20.61 -20.86
C GLU A 609 -20.43 21.91 -20.07
N ALA A 610 -20.88 23.01 -20.68
CA ALA A 610 -21.08 24.28 -20.00
C ALA A 610 -22.59 24.56 -19.93
N ARG A 611 -23.10 24.77 -18.71
CA ARG A 611 -24.51 25.15 -18.49
C ARG A 611 -24.58 26.59 -18.02
N ILE A 612 -25.15 27.46 -18.86
CA ILE A 612 -25.43 28.85 -18.52
C ILE A 612 -26.88 28.91 -18.07
N VAL A 613 -27.12 29.38 -16.84
CA VAL A 613 -28.47 29.60 -16.30
C VAL A 613 -28.67 31.10 -16.16
N ILE A 614 -29.67 31.63 -16.86
CA ILE A 614 -30.10 33.02 -16.77
C ILE A 614 -31.49 33.00 -16.13
N ALA A 615 -31.64 33.67 -15.00
CA ALA A 615 -32.92 33.86 -14.33
C ALA A 615 -33.27 35.35 -14.36
N SER A 616 -34.48 35.67 -14.80
CA SER A 616 -35.07 37.01 -14.78
C SER A 616 -36.37 36.98 -13.98
N ASP A 617 -36.53 37.92 -13.05
CA ASP A 617 -37.72 38.04 -12.19
C ASP A 617 -38.40 39.40 -12.42
N ASP A 618 -39.28 39.45 -13.42
CA ASP A 618 -40.08 40.63 -13.72
C ASP A 618 -41.55 40.36 -13.33
N PHE A 619 -41.94 40.77 -12.13
CA PHE A 619 -43.32 40.66 -11.63
C PHE A 619 -43.98 42.03 -11.49
N ALA A 620 -44.97 42.33 -12.32
CA ALA A 620 -45.82 43.52 -12.20
C ALA A 620 -47.27 43.10 -11.89
N LYS A 621 -47.81 43.55 -10.75
CA LYS A 621 -49.19 43.26 -10.31
C LYS A 621 -49.99 44.56 -10.21
N ASN A 622 -50.88 44.80 -11.16
CA ASN A 622 -51.82 45.93 -11.13
C ASN A 622 -53.20 45.45 -10.67
N LEU A 623 -53.59 45.81 -9.45
CA LEU A 623 -54.90 45.53 -8.87
C LEU A 623 -55.67 46.85 -8.71
N GLY A 624 -56.89 46.94 -9.24
CA GLY A 624 -57.74 48.12 -9.11
C GLY A 624 -59.22 47.73 -9.06
N VAL A 625 -60.02 48.52 -8.33
CA VAL A 625 -61.48 48.36 -8.26
C VAL A 625 -62.13 49.64 -8.77
N ARG A 626 -63.13 49.52 -9.64
CA ARG A 626 -63.88 50.66 -10.19
C ARG A 626 -65.34 50.57 -9.76
N PHE A 627 -65.79 51.53 -8.96
CA PHE A 627 -67.18 51.68 -8.53
C PHE A 627 -67.84 52.85 -9.27
N GLY A 628 -69.16 52.80 -9.41
CA GLY A 628 -69.96 53.87 -9.98
C GLY A 628 -71.36 53.87 -9.37
N VAL A 629 -71.95 55.06 -9.24
CA VAL A 629 -73.34 55.26 -8.81
C VAL A 629 -74.11 55.84 -9.98
N THR A 630 -75.38 55.44 -10.11
CA THR A 630 -76.28 55.93 -11.13
C THR A 630 -77.57 56.41 -10.46
N ASP A 631 -78.01 57.64 -10.78
CA ASP A 631 -79.22 58.25 -10.25
C ASP A 631 -79.93 59.10 -11.31
N VAL A 632 -81.26 59.12 -11.26
CA VAL A 632 -82.11 59.88 -12.19
C VAL A 632 -83.24 60.54 -11.41
N SER A 633 -83.35 61.85 -11.55
CA SER A 633 -84.35 62.67 -10.86
C SER A 633 -85.06 63.61 -11.85
N GLN A 634 -86.35 63.81 -11.67
CA GLN A 634 -87.15 64.75 -12.46
C GLN A 634 -87.42 66.01 -11.64
N GLN A 635 -87.07 67.17 -12.18
CA GLN A 635 -87.35 68.47 -11.56
C GLN A 635 -88.13 69.35 -12.56
N GLY A 636 -89.45 69.37 -12.40
CA GLY A 636 -90.36 69.98 -13.37
C GLY A 636 -90.35 69.22 -14.70
N ASP A 637 -90.20 69.96 -15.81
CA ASP A 637 -90.10 69.37 -17.15
C ASP A 637 -88.69 68.90 -17.52
N ASN A 638 -87.70 69.11 -16.66
CA ASN A 638 -86.31 68.70 -16.87
C ASN A 638 -85.98 67.40 -16.13
N LEU A 639 -85.21 66.54 -16.78
CA LEU A 639 -84.68 65.31 -16.19
C LEU A 639 -83.17 65.47 -15.94
N LEU A 640 -82.74 65.30 -14.69
CA LEU A 640 -81.35 65.33 -14.29
C LEU A 640 -80.87 63.91 -14.02
N MET A 641 -79.74 63.54 -14.62
CA MET A 641 -79.17 62.20 -14.53
C MET A 641 -77.69 62.28 -14.18
N THR A 642 -77.26 61.45 -13.24
CA THR A 642 -75.88 61.36 -12.77
C THR A 642 -75.40 59.93 -12.89
N SER A 643 -74.22 59.70 -13.47
CA SER A 643 -73.60 58.38 -13.50
C SER A 643 -72.09 58.43 -13.31
N GLY A 644 -71.51 57.32 -12.85
CA GLY A 644 -70.08 57.18 -12.61
C GLY A 644 -69.19 57.18 -13.86
N THR A 645 -69.75 57.12 -15.07
CA THR A 645 -68.98 57.24 -16.33
C THR A 645 -69.77 57.98 -17.40
N ALA A 646 -69.08 58.67 -18.31
CA ALA A 646 -69.70 59.37 -19.43
C ALA A 646 -70.55 58.44 -20.31
N ASN A 647 -70.04 57.25 -20.67
CA ASN A 647 -70.82 56.27 -21.44
C ASN A 647 -72.12 55.84 -20.76
N ALA A 648 -72.12 55.69 -19.44
CA ALA A 648 -73.33 55.32 -18.71
C ALA A 648 -74.37 56.46 -18.71
N THR A 649 -73.92 57.71 -18.61
CA THR A 649 -74.80 58.88 -18.77
C THR A 649 -75.42 58.91 -20.17
N ASP A 650 -74.64 58.62 -21.22
CA ASP A 650 -75.15 58.60 -22.61
C ASP A 650 -76.23 57.53 -22.82
N VAL A 651 -76.03 56.32 -22.27
CA VAL A 651 -77.02 55.23 -22.34
C VAL A 651 -78.33 55.64 -21.65
N MET A 652 -78.25 56.24 -20.46
CA MET A 652 -79.46 56.72 -19.78
C MET A 652 -80.16 57.84 -20.52
N ALA A 653 -79.40 58.77 -21.10
CA ALA A 653 -79.97 59.85 -21.90
C ALA A 653 -80.74 59.29 -23.10
N ALA A 654 -80.13 58.34 -23.82
CA ALA A 654 -80.78 57.67 -24.95
C ALA A 654 -82.03 56.86 -24.53
N SER A 655 -81.96 56.13 -23.41
CA SER A 655 -83.09 55.36 -22.88
C SER A 655 -84.24 56.26 -22.43
N ALA A 656 -83.95 57.39 -21.79
CA ALA A 656 -84.97 58.36 -21.36
C ALA A 656 -85.67 59.02 -22.56
N MET A 657 -84.90 59.38 -23.60
CA MET A 657 -85.46 59.97 -24.82
C MET A 657 -86.34 59.00 -25.59
N SER A 658 -85.91 57.74 -25.74
CA SER A 658 -86.70 56.70 -26.41
C SER A 658 -87.96 56.36 -25.63
N ASN A 659 -87.87 56.16 -24.31
CA ASN A 659 -89.05 55.85 -23.49
C ASN A 659 -90.08 56.99 -23.50
N ARG A 660 -89.63 58.24 -23.57
CA ARG A 660 -90.54 59.39 -23.70
C ARG A 660 -91.28 59.39 -25.04
N ALA A 661 -90.61 58.99 -26.12
CA ALA A 661 -91.23 58.89 -27.43
C ALA A 661 -92.28 57.76 -27.48
N ASP A 662 -92.01 56.64 -26.81
CA ASP A 662 -92.85 55.44 -26.90
C ASP A 662 -94.00 55.38 -25.89
N THR A 663 -93.77 55.83 -24.64
CA THR A 663 -94.75 55.70 -23.54
C THR A 663 -95.16 57.03 -22.92
N GLY A 664 -94.51 58.13 -23.30
CA GLY A 664 -94.67 59.45 -22.68
C GLY A 664 -93.96 59.60 -21.33
N SER A 665 -93.37 58.53 -20.78
CA SER A 665 -92.60 58.57 -19.54
C SER A 665 -91.19 59.10 -19.80
N SER A 666 -90.73 60.04 -18.98
CA SER A 666 -89.38 60.63 -19.13
C SER A 666 -88.29 59.84 -18.41
N PHE A 667 -88.62 58.80 -17.64
CA PHE A 667 -87.61 58.01 -16.93
C PHE A 667 -86.99 56.95 -17.87
N PRO A 668 -85.65 56.78 -17.86
CA PRO A 668 -85.01 55.71 -18.61
C PRO A 668 -85.42 54.35 -18.02
N ILE A 669 -85.61 53.38 -18.89
CA ILE A 669 -85.94 51.99 -18.51
C ILE A 669 -84.72 51.08 -18.55
N GLU A 670 -83.63 51.54 -19.15
CA GLU A 670 -82.34 50.87 -19.12
C GLU A 670 -81.42 51.52 -18.10
N VAL A 671 -80.96 50.71 -17.13
CA VAL A 671 -79.92 51.12 -16.19
C VAL A 671 -78.57 50.68 -16.79
N PRO A 672 -77.60 51.58 -16.99
CA PRO A 672 -76.31 51.22 -17.53
C PRO A 672 -75.55 50.38 -16.50
N THR A 673 -75.37 49.10 -16.80
CA THR A 673 -74.43 48.27 -16.05
C THR A 673 -73.02 48.62 -16.50
N GLY A 674 -72.06 48.68 -15.58
CA GLY A 674 -70.65 48.77 -15.95
C GLY A 674 -70.27 47.63 -16.92
N PRO A 675 -69.15 47.74 -17.66
CA PRO A 675 -68.77 46.77 -18.70
C PRO A 675 -68.52 45.32 -18.23
N LEU A 676 -68.77 45.02 -16.94
CA LEU A 676 -68.72 43.69 -16.32
C LEU A 676 -70.01 43.39 -15.52
N GLY A 677 -71.15 43.92 -15.96
CA GLY A 677 -72.44 43.86 -15.25
C GLY A 677 -72.87 42.46 -14.81
N ILE A 678 -73.05 42.29 -13.51
CA ILE A 678 -73.95 41.29 -12.95
C ILE A 678 -75.29 42.00 -12.79
N ASP A 679 -76.30 41.54 -13.53
CA ASP A 679 -77.66 42.04 -13.45
C ASP A 679 -78.27 41.61 -12.09
N GLN A 680 -78.16 42.46 -11.06
CA GLN A 680 -78.87 42.25 -9.81
C GLN A 680 -80.26 42.88 -9.91
N ARG A 681 -81.21 42.10 -10.42
CA ARG A 681 -82.63 42.26 -10.06
C ARG A 681 -82.85 41.62 -8.69
N MET A 682 -83.36 42.39 -7.72
CA MET A 682 -84.02 41.84 -6.53
C MET A 682 -85.39 41.28 -6.89
#